data_AF-A0A5U8XTD7-F1
#
_entry.id   AF-A0A5U8XTD7-F1
#
_cell.length_a   1.000
_cell.length_b   1.000
_cell.length_c   1.000
_cell.angle_alpha   90.00
_cell.angle_beta   90.00
_cell.angle_gamma   90.00
#
_symmetry.space_group_name_H-M   'P 1'
#
loop_
_entity.id
_entity.type
_entity.pdbx_description
1 polymer ?
#
loop_
_entity_poly.entity_id
_entity_poly.type
_entity_poly.pdbx_seq_one_letter_code
_entity_poly.pdbx_strand_id
1 'polypeptide(L)'
;AGNLPNVAQSLRARWPEVKIIIAGDNDFQDGGENPGRSFAERAAKAVGGWMTLPPGEIKADWNDFHREHGITRAREAFRNGLVLCGEGRTQLPHGFRLTQEYLWYEKQVQRNGETEIQNVKICNPLRVTAITCDADGGNFGRLLEWEDTWGERRRWAMPMEMLSGSGEELRRVLLVNGLSYISTTGEARARLMEYISLCKPERRVTCVSRTGWHGQVYVLQDEVSGEGAEGVILQTTSVQGRDFRVSGTTEEWREHVSRYCTGNSRVAFAVSLAFAAPLLRLVGMDGGGYHLKGESTDGKTTTMKAATSVCGGPDYWQTWRATGNALEGCASRRNDAAMMLDEIREVDGREAGNIAYMLANGQGKGRAGTDGELRTRKQWRLLFFSTGELSLTEHAAKAGERTFAGMEVRMIQIPSDSGKFGVFEELHGFDSGKALAEHLEWATSSYYGSPFREWLKALTADLNGLTAQAKSLMKEYTAALTPKDAGNQVGRAVNRFALVAMAGELATRLGITGWPEGEALRATRVCLNAWLKDRGHTANQEDIAALEQVRSFFTANQYSRFADWHDERNRPGNMVGWRRVEKGSTAQGTEAVTTFYVMPSGWKEICRGFDPRKVARLCADRGYLLPSTDGKLQTTIRPPEMNPRRLYVFNSEVPG
;
A
#
# COMPACT_ATOMS: atom_id res chain seq x y z
N ALA A 1 31.27 -28.83 37.22
CA ALA A 1 30.91 -28.00 36.05
C ALA A 1 29.53 -28.30 35.41
N GLY A 2 28.87 -29.43 35.69
CA GLY A 2 27.63 -29.83 34.98
C GLY A 2 26.40 -28.93 35.16
N ASN A 3 26.35 -28.06 36.18
CA ASN A 3 25.19 -27.19 36.45
C ASN A 3 25.29 -25.80 35.79
N LEU A 4 26.43 -25.46 35.18
CA LEU A 4 26.67 -24.13 34.62
C LEU A 4 25.65 -23.74 33.52
N PRO A 5 25.25 -24.64 32.59
CA PRO A 5 24.22 -24.33 31.59
C PRO A 5 22.84 -24.03 32.21
N ASN A 6 22.41 -24.81 33.20
CA ASN A 6 21.12 -24.62 33.86
C ASN A 6 21.05 -23.26 34.59
N VAL A 7 22.14 -22.90 35.28
CA VAL A 7 22.25 -21.60 35.95
C VAL A 7 22.19 -20.48 34.92
N ALA A 8 22.96 -20.59 33.85
CA ALA A 8 22.95 -19.59 32.78
C ALA A 8 21.52 -19.43 32.21
N GLN A 9 20.83 -20.52 31.88
CA GLN A 9 19.46 -20.49 31.34
C GLN A 9 18.48 -19.81 32.31
N SER A 10 18.58 -20.08 33.60
CA SER A 10 17.77 -19.40 34.62
C SER A 10 18.03 -17.88 34.67
N LEU A 11 19.29 -17.45 34.54
CA LEU A 11 19.63 -16.03 34.46
C LEU A 11 19.04 -15.37 33.20
N ARG A 12 19.13 -16.04 32.04
CA ARG A 12 18.56 -15.53 30.78
C ARG A 12 17.04 -15.41 30.83
N ALA A 13 16.35 -16.39 31.43
CA ALA A 13 14.90 -16.33 31.59
C ALA A 13 14.45 -15.15 32.45
N ARG A 14 15.21 -14.83 33.50
CA ARG A 14 14.92 -13.70 34.39
C ARG A 14 15.31 -12.34 33.81
N TRP A 15 16.36 -12.29 33.00
CA TRP A 15 16.89 -11.07 32.39
C TRP A 15 17.15 -11.26 30.88
N PRO A 16 16.10 -11.17 30.04
CA PRO A 16 16.20 -11.48 28.62
C PRO A 16 17.21 -10.63 27.86
N GLU A 17 17.33 -9.34 28.21
CA GLU A 17 18.15 -8.36 27.48
C GLU A 17 19.57 -8.18 28.04
N VAL A 18 19.90 -8.79 29.19
CA VAL A 18 21.19 -8.55 29.86
C VAL A 18 22.31 -9.32 29.17
N LYS A 19 23.46 -8.69 29.01
CA LYS A 19 24.67 -9.36 28.50
C LYS A 19 25.20 -10.35 29.55
N ILE A 20 25.17 -11.63 29.21
CA ILE A 20 25.74 -12.71 30.04
C ILE A 20 27.14 -13.04 29.51
N ILE A 21 28.12 -13.09 30.41
CA ILE A 21 29.51 -13.47 30.12
C ILE A 21 29.87 -14.67 31.00
N ILE A 22 30.28 -15.77 30.39
CA ILE A 22 30.77 -16.98 31.03
C ILE A 22 32.30 -16.95 31.04
N ALA A 23 32.87 -16.62 32.20
CA ALA A 23 34.31 -16.74 32.41
C ALA A 23 34.63 -18.20 32.71
N GLY A 24 35.32 -18.88 31.80
CA GLY A 24 35.74 -20.27 31.99
C GLY A 24 37.18 -20.38 32.46
N ASP A 25 37.53 -21.57 32.96
CA ASP A 25 38.91 -21.95 33.27
C ASP A 25 39.61 -22.42 31.99
N ASN A 26 40.87 -22.02 31.80
CA ASN A 26 41.70 -22.57 30.74
C ASN A 26 42.34 -23.87 31.25
N ASP A 27 41.64 -25.00 31.07
CA ASP A 27 42.15 -26.33 31.38
C ASP A 27 43.03 -26.87 30.24
N PHE A 28 44.05 -26.11 29.84
CA PHE A 28 44.93 -26.51 28.74
C PHE A 28 45.67 -27.81 29.06
N GLN A 29 45.65 -28.75 28.10
CA GLN A 29 46.41 -30.00 28.12
C GLN A 29 46.94 -30.25 26.71
N ASP A 30 48.26 -30.41 26.57
CA ASP A 30 48.88 -30.66 25.28
C ASP A 30 48.32 -31.93 24.62
N GLY A 31 47.84 -31.80 23.38
CA GLY A 31 47.17 -32.87 22.62
C GLY A 31 45.80 -33.33 23.14
N GLY A 32 45.23 -32.70 24.18
CA GLY A 32 43.95 -33.07 24.80
C GLY A 32 42.82 -32.05 24.58
N GLU A 33 41.57 -32.46 24.82
CA GLU A 33 40.44 -31.52 24.88
C GLU A 33 40.52 -30.66 26.14
N ASN A 34 40.24 -29.35 26.03
CA ASN A 34 40.14 -28.43 27.15
C ASN A 34 38.71 -28.46 27.75
N PRO A 35 38.49 -29.12 28.91
CA PRO A 35 37.15 -29.31 29.45
C PRO A 35 36.52 -27.99 29.91
N GLY A 36 37.30 -27.11 30.55
CA GLY A 36 36.87 -25.78 30.98
C GLY A 36 36.33 -24.94 29.82
N ARG A 37 37.00 -24.96 28.67
CA ARG A 37 36.50 -24.38 27.41
C ARG A 37 35.18 -25.01 26.97
N SER A 38 35.09 -26.33 26.92
CA SER A 38 33.88 -27.05 26.48
C SER A 38 32.65 -26.77 27.35
N PHE A 39 32.82 -26.67 28.68
CA PHE A 39 31.73 -26.33 29.59
C PHE A 39 31.32 -24.86 29.51
N ALA A 40 32.29 -23.93 29.43
CA ALA A 40 32.03 -22.51 29.27
C ALA A 40 31.31 -22.23 27.94
N GLU A 41 31.74 -22.89 26.87
CA GLU A 41 31.11 -22.79 25.56
C GLU A 41 29.67 -23.34 25.57
N ARG A 42 29.43 -24.51 26.18
CA ARG A 42 28.07 -25.06 26.33
C ARG A 42 27.14 -24.15 27.12
N ALA A 43 27.62 -23.58 28.23
CA ALA A 43 26.82 -22.68 29.05
C ALA A 43 26.53 -21.35 28.36
N ALA A 44 27.53 -20.78 27.67
CA ALA A 44 27.34 -19.59 26.86
C ALA A 44 26.34 -19.87 25.74
N LYS A 45 26.46 -21.02 25.04
CA LYS A 45 25.55 -21.46 23.95
C LYS A 45 24.11 -21.47 24.39
N ALA A 46 23.84 -22.08 25.55
CA ALA A 46 22.52 -22.21 26.14
C ALA A 46 21.80 -20.88 26.44
N VAL A 47 22.52 -19.75 26.42
CA VAL A 47 21.97 -18.43 26.76
C VAL A 47 22.26 -17.32 25.77
N GLY A 48 22.86 -17.63 24.62
CA GLY A 48 23.35 -16.59 23.71
C GLY A 48 24.39 -15.67 24.37
N GLY A 49 25.22 -16.23 25.25
CA GLY A 49 26.19 -15.52 26.06
C GLY A 49 27.54 -15.33 25.36
N TRP A 50 28.39 -14.53 25.99
CA TRP A 50 29.81 -14.49 25.67
C TRP A 50 30.56 -15.47 26.55
N MET A 51 31.71 -15.96 26.10
CA MET A 51 32.66 -16.68 26.92
C MET A 51 34.05 -16.05 26.81
N THR A 52 34.88 -16.24 27.82
CA THR A 52 36.29 -15.86 27.78
C THR A 52 37.09 -16.77 28.68
N LEU A 53 38.35 -17.02 28.31
CA LEU A 53 39.28 -17.92 28.99
C LEU A 53 40.62 -17.18 29.16
N PRO A 54 41.37 -17.43 30.24
CA PRO A 54 42.75 -16.96 30.36
C PRO A 54 43.57 -17.39 29.14
N PRO A 55 44.31 -16.49 28.48
CA PRO A 55 45.10 -16.84 27.29
C PRO A 55 46.35 -17.65 27.66
N GLY A 56 46.80 -18.50 26.73
CA GLY A 56 48.05 -19.26 26.84
C GLY A 56 47.87 -20.77 26.80
N GLU A 57 49.00 -21.48 26.71
CA GLU A 57 49.12 -22.95 26.74
C GLU A 57 49.43 -23.45 28.17
N ILE A 58 48.76 -22.83 29.15
CA ILE A 58 48.95 -23.14 30.57
C ILE A 58 47.59 -23.34 31.22
N LYS A 59 47.56 -24.22 32.22
CA LYS A 59 46.39 -24.42 33.05
C LYS A 59 46.23 -23.23 33.99
N ALA A 60 45.20 -22.41 33.80
CA ALA A 60 44.98 -21.20 34.58
C ALA A 60 43.49 -20.83 34.68
N ASP A 61 43.08 -20.30 35.82
CA ASP A 61 41.84 -19.54 35.96
C ASP A 61 42.11 -18.01 35.87
N TRP A 62 41.05 -17.20 35.92
CA TRP A 62 41.20 -15.74 35.83
C TRP A 62 41.87 -15.11 37.06
N ASN A 63 41.83 -15.76 38.22
CA ASN A 63 42.53 -15.28 39.42
C ASN A 63 44.04 -15.56 39.33
N ASP A 64 44.42 -16.74 38.83
CA ASP A 64 45.81 -17.10 38.57
C ASP A 64 46.43 -16.15 37.55
N PHE A 65 45.74 -15.92 36.43
CA PHE A 65 46.18 -14.97 35.41
C PHE A 65 46.32 -13.55 35.97
N HIS A 66 45.38 -13.12 36.81
CA HIS A 66 45.44 -11.82 37.49
C HIS A 66 46.65 -11.71 38.44
N ARG A 67 46.92 -12.72 39.27
CA ARG A 67 48.07 -12.68 40.20
C ARG A 67 49.40 -12.60 39.45
N GLU A 68 49.52 -13.29 38.32
CA GLU A 68 50.76 -13.37 37.56
C GLU A 68 51.00 -12.11 36.70
N HIS A 69 49.96 -11.59 36.05
CA HIS A 69 50.10 -10.55 35.03
C HIS A 69 49.60 -9.16 35.49
N GLY A 70 49.00 -9.07 36.67
CA GLY A 70 48.42 -7.84 37.21
C GLY A 70 47.05 -7.49 36.60
N ILE A 71 46.30 -6.64 37.31
CA ILE A 71 44.88 -6.35 37.01
C ILE A 71 44.66 -5.71 35.64
N THR A 72 45.59 -4.86 35.19
CA THR A 72 45.49 -4.15 33.91
C THR A 72 45.53 -5.13 32.74
N ARG A 73 46.51 -6.04 32.74
CA ARG A 73 46.69 -7.03 31.68
C ARG A 73 45.61 -8.12 31.72
N ALA A 74 45.14 -8.48 32.92
CA ALA A 74 43.99 -9.38 33.08
C ALA A 74 42.71 -8.78 32.49
N ARG A 75 42.42 -7.49 32.72
CA ARG A 75 41.25 -6.82 32.12
C ARG A 75 41.32 -6.76 30.61
N GLU A 76 42.50 -6.46 30.06
CA GLU A 76 42.72 -6.41 28.62
C GLU A 76 42.58 -7.80 27.98
N ALA A 77 43.21 -8.82 28.55
CA ALA A 77 43.08 -10.21 28.12
C ALA A 77 41.62 -10.68 28.21
N PHE A 78 40.91 -10.36 29.29
CA PHE A 78 39.51 -10.70 29.48
C PHE A 78 38.64 -10.11 28.37
N ARG A 79 38.81 -8.80 28.08
CA ARG A 79 38.06 -8.12 27.02
C ARG A 79 38.39 -8.67 25.64
N ASN A 80 39.66 -8.93 25.36
CA ASN A 80 40.13 -9.42 24.05
C ASN A 80 39.76 -10.89 23.78
N GLY A 81 39.65 -11.69 24.85
CA GLY A 81 39.26 -13.10 24.81
C GLY A 81 37.75 -13.34 24.75
N LEU A 82 36.92 -12.30 24.75
CA LEU A 82 35.47 -12.45 24.68
C LEU A 82 35.03 -12.96 23.30
N VAL A 83 34.55 -14.19 23.29
CA VAL A 83 33.95 -14.87 22.13
C VAL A 83 32.46 -15.03 22.38
N LEU A 84 31.61 -14.76 21.39
CA LEU A 84 30.18 -14.99 21.50
C LEU A 84 29.84 -16.43 21.13
N CYS A 85 29.08 -17.14 21.96
CA CYS A 85 28.72 -18.55 21.75
C CYS A 85 27.23 -18.72 22.02
N GLY A 86 26.34 -18.71 21.03
CA GLY A 86 24.89 -18.83 21.23
C GLY A 86 24.26 -19.90 20.32
N GLU A 87 23.21 -20.59 20.78
CA GLU A 87 22.39 -21.46 19.94
C GLU A 87 21.68 -20.67 18.82
N GLY A 88 21.58 -21.28 17.62
CA GLY A 88 20.90 -20.71 16.45
C GLY A 88 21.71 -19.71 15.62
N ARG A 89 23.04 -19.65 15.75
CA ARG A 89 23.89 -18.71 14.98
C ARG A 89 25.13 -19.33 14.35
N THR A 90 25.46 -18.75 13.18
CA THR A 90 26.48 -19.09 12.18
C THR A 90 27.83 -19.52 12.73
N GLN A 91 28.30 -20.68 12.27
CA GLN A 91 29.67 -21.12 12.52
C GLN A 91 30.65 -20.18 11.78
N LEU A 92 31.59 -19.59 12.52
CA LEU A 92 32.63 -18.75 11.93
C LEU A 92 33.59 -19.63 11.10
N PRO A 93 34.03 -19.20 9.92
CA PRO A 93 35.01 -19.95 9.14
C PRO A 93 36.35 -20.04 9.87
N HIS A 94 37.13 -21.09 9.58
CA HIS A 94 38.45 -21.27 10.18
C HIS A 94 39.36 -20.04 9.97
N GLY A 95 40.10 -19.65 11.02
CA GLY A 95 40.96 -18.48 11.02
C GLY A 95 40.22 -17.16 11.24
N PHE A 96 38.89 -17.11 11.27
CA PHE A 96 38.16 -15.89 11.59
C PHE A 96 37.76 -15.83 13.06
N ARG A 97 37.94 -14.65 13.66
CA ARG A 97 37.56 -14.38 15.04
C ARG A 97 36.79 -13.07 15.13
N LEU A 98 35.61 -13.12 15.73
CA LEU A 98 34.76 -11.95 15.95
C LEU A 98 34.86 -11.51 17.42
N THR A 99 35.37 -10.31 17.67
CA THR A 99 35.40 -9.71 19.02
C THR A 99 34.33 -8.63 19.17
N GLN A 100 34.30 -7.96 20.33
CA GLN A 100 33.44 -6.80 20.54
C GLN A 100 33.87 -5.57 19.74
N GLU A 101 35.13 -5.51 19.32
CA GLU A 101 35.66 -4.32 18.66
C GLU A 101 35.85 -4.52 17.17
N TYR A 102 36.27 -5.72 16.74
CA TYR A 102 36.61 -5.98 15.35
C TYR A 102 36.39 -7.44 14.92
N LEU A 103 36.26 -7.61 13.61
CA LEU A 103 36.47 -8.88 12.91
C LEU A 103 37.95 -9.02 12.56
N TRP A 104 38.54 -10.15 12.95
CA TRP A 104 39.94 -10.50 12.73
C TRP A 104 40.08 -11.75 11.86
N TYR A 105 41.20 -11.83 11.16
CA TYR A 105 41.68 -13.06 10.52
C TYR A 105 43.07 -13.43 11.05
N GLU A 106 43.21 -14.65 11.53
CA GLU A 106 44.44 -15.24 12.05
C GLU A 106 45.18 -15.94 10.92
N LYS A 107 46.23 -15.28 10.44
CA LYS A 107 47.09 -15.80 9.38
C LYS A 107 48.27 -16.53 10.01
N GLN A 108 48.42 -17.81 9.69
CA GLN A 108 49.64 -18.54 10.02
C GLN A 108 50.74 -18.14 9.04
N VAL A 109 51.87 -17.67 9.58
CA VAL A 109 53.06 -17.31 8.82
C VAL A 109 54.22 -18.12 9.36
N GLN A 110 54.95 -18.81 8.48
CA GLN A 110 56.18 -19.48 8.90
C GLN A 110 57.32 -18.49 8.93
N ARG A 111 57.99 -18.40 10.08
CA ARG A 111 59.17 -17.56 10.27
C ARG A 111 60.21 -18.36 11.05
N ASN A 112 61.39 -18.54 10.46
CA ASN A 112 62.50 -19.30 11.04
C ASN A 112 62.16 -20.75 11.45
N GLY A 113 61.23 -21.41 10.76
CA GLY A 113 60.82 -22.79 11.06
C GLY A 113 59.75 -22.93 12.15
N GLU A 114 59.36 -21.81 12.79
CA GLU A 114 58.25 -21.75 13.74
C GLU A 114 57.01 -21.14 13.08
N THR A 115 55.82 -21.58 13.51
CA THR A 115 54.54 -21.04 13.03
C THR A 115 54.12 -19.87 13.90
N GLU A 116 54.17 -18.65 13.35
CA GLU A 116 53.75 -17.42 14.01
C GLU A 116 52.34 -17.03 13.55
N ILE A 117 51.48 -16.57 14.47
CA ILE A 117 50.12 -16.12 14.15
C ILE A 117 50.12 -14.59 13.96
N GLN A 118 49.90 -14.15 12.73
CA GLN A 118 49.69 -12.74 12.40
C GLN A 118 48.20 -12.40 12.37
N ASN A 119 47.79 -11.42 13.17
CA ASN A 119 46.41 -10.95 13.23
C ASN A 119 46.14 -9.86 12.18
N VAL A 120 45.28 -10.13 11.21
CA VAL A 120 44.81 -9.16 10.20
C VAL A 120 43.49 -8.56 10.66
N LYS A 121 43.48 -7.24 10.89
CA LYS A 121 42.27 -6.48 11.24
C LYS A 121 41.42 -6.23 10.00
N ILE A 122 40.16 -6.65 10.00
CA ILE A 122 39.29 -6.58 8.82
C ILE A 122 38.34 -5.37 8.89
N CYS A 123 37.42 -5.36 9.84
CA CYS A 123 36.42 -4.31 10.00
C CYS A 123 35.89 -4.29 11.44
N ASN A 124 34.97 -3.37 11.78
CA ASN A 124 34.15 -3.48 12.99
C ASN A 124 33.36 -4.81 13.00
N PRO A 125 32.76 -5.22 14.14
CA PRO A 125 32.11 -6.51 14.24
C PRO A 125 30.94 -6.62 13.26
N LEU A 126 31.07 -7.51 12.29
CA LEU A 126 30.06 -7.79 11.28
C LEU A 126 29.62 -9.24 11.45
N ARG A 127 28.34 -9.45 11.71
CA ARG A 127 27.77 -10.78 11.95
C ARG A 127 27.00 -11.23 10.73
N VAL A 128 27.32 -12.41 10.22
CA VAL A 128 26.42 -13.14 9.29
C VAL A 128 25.44 -13.93 10.15
N THR A 129 24.14 -13.71 10.03
CA THR A 129 23.15 -14.29 10.97
C THR A 129 22.09 -15.17 10.32
N ALA A 130 21.88 -15.06 9.01
CA ALA A 130 20.96 -15.91 8.27
C ALA A 130 21.36 -16.02 6.79
N ILE A 131 20.95 -17.12 6.15
CA ILE A 131 20.81 -17.16 4.69
C ILE A 131 19.52 -16.41 4.34
N THR A 132 19.59 -15.58 3.32
CA THR A 132 18.41 -14.93 2.76
C THR A 132 18.10 -15.47 1.37
N CYS A 133 16.83 -15.49 1.00
CA CYS A 133 16.33 -15.81 -0.35
C CYS A 133 14.97 -15.16 -0.55
N ASP A 134 14.54 -14.96 -1.80
CA ASP A 134 13.16 -14.56 -2.07
C ASP A 134 12.16 -15.70 -1.80
N ALA A 135 10.87 -15.42 -1.98
CA ALA A 135 9.80 -16.39 -1.75
C ALA A 135 9.80 -17.55 -2.76
N ASP A 136 10.42 -17.37 -3.94
CA ASP A 136 10.50 -18.37 -5.00
C ASP A 136 11.73 -19.29 -4.85
N GLY A 137 12.54 -19.07 -3.81
CA GLY A 137 13.76 -19.83 -3.54
C GLY A 137 14.95 -19.40 -4.41
N GLY A 138 14.90 -18.18 -4.97
CA GLY A 138 15.97 -17.53 -5.71
C GLY A 138 16.64 -16.39 -4.93
N ASN A 139 17.44 -15.58 -5.62
CA ASN A 139 18.07 -14.36 -5.10
C ASN A 139 18.75 -14.53 -3.72
N PHE A 140 19.62 -15.53 -3.61
CA PHE A 140 20.28 -15.87 -2.35
C PHE A 140 21.21 -14.75 -1.85
N GLY A 141 21.25 -14.60 -0.53
CA GLY A 141 22.03 -13.59 0.17
C GLY A 141 22.50 -14.02 1.55
N ARG A 142 23.02 -13.05 2.30
CA ARG A 142 23.35 -13.15 3.72
C ARG A 142 22.71 -12.00 4.49
N LEU A 143 22.10 -12.30 5.63
CA LEU A 143 21.67 -11.28 6.58
C LEU A 143 22.86 -10.85 7.42
N LEU A 144 23.33 -9.63 7.19
CA LEU A 144 24.43 -9.00 7.93
C LEU A 144 23.86 -8.16 9.07
N GLU A 145 24.43 -8.27 10.27
CA GLU A 145 24.14 -7.40 11.42
C GLU A 145 25.42 -6.74 11.96
N TRP A 146 25.35 -5.44 12.28
CA TRP A 146 26.45 -4.69 12.91
C TRP A 146 25.89 -3.58 13.79
N GLU A 147 26.76 -2.93 14.56
CA GLU A 147 26.43 -1.69 15.29
C GLU A 147 27.02 -0.51 14.51
N ASP A 148 26.23 0.53 14.29
CA ASP A 148 26.70 1.76 13.65
C ASP A 148 27.52 2.64 14.60
N THR A 149 28.00 3.78 14.10
CA THR A 149 28.80 4.74 14.87
C THR A 149 28.10 5.28 16.13
N TRP A 150 26.76 5.21 16.21
CA TRP A 150 25.97 5.62 17.38
C TRP A 150 25.60 4.45 18.30
N GLY A 151 26.04 3.22 17.99
CA GLY A 151 25.72 2.00 18.73
C GLY A 151 24.37 1.40 18.35
N GLU A 152 23.70 1.92 17.33
CA GLU A 152 22.42 1.39 16.88
C GLU A 152 22.63 0.14 16.03
N ARG A 153 21.82 -0.90 16.29
CA ARG A 153 21.90 -2.14 15.53
C ARG A 153 21.37 -1.94 14.12
N ARG A 154 22.19 -2.28 13.14
CA ARG A 154 21.85 -2.27 11.71
C ARG A 154 21.75 -3.70 11.19
N ARG A 155 20.86 -3.88 10.22
CA ARG A 155 20.64 -5.15 9.52
C ARG A 155 20.59 -4.90 8.03
N TRP A 156 21.15 -5.81 7.25
CA TRP A 156 21.04 -5.75 5.79
C TRP A 156 21.04 -7.15 5.16
N ALA A 157 20.02 -7.43 4.36
CA ALA A 157 19.99 -8.59 3.48
C ALA A 157 20.85 -8.31 2.24
N MET A 158 22.10 -8.76 2.31
CA MET A 158 23.12 -8.55 1.29
C MET A 158 23.01 -9.62 0.19
N PRO A 159 22.82 -9.25 -1.10
CA PRO A 159 22.81 -10.20 -2.21
C PRO A 159 24.17 -10.88 -2.41
N MET A 160 24.19 -12.20 -2.56
CA MET A 160 25.46 -12.94 -2.80
C MET A 160 26.15 -12.51 -4.09
N GLU A 161 25.41 -12.04 -5.10
CA GLU A 161 25.95 -11.54 -6.37
C GLU A 161 26.94 -10.37 -6.20
N MET A 162 26.84 -9.60 -5.11
CA MET A 162 27.78 -8.53 -4.80
C MET A 162 29.21 -9.03 -4.52
N LEU A 163 29.39 -10.34 -4.29
CA LEU A 163 30.70 -10.99 -4.14
C LEU A 163 31.35 -11.37 -5.48
N SER A 164 30.66 -11.23 -6.62
CA SER A 164 31.20 -11.62 -7.94
C SER A 164 32.37 -10.74 -8.43
N GLY A 165 32.51 -9.53 -7.89
CA GLY A 165 33.55 -8.56 -8.24
C GLY A 165 34.48 -8.19 -7.08
N SER A 166 34.98 -6.95 -7.06
CA SER A 166 35.93 -6.45 -6.05
C SER A 166 35.30 -6.17 -4.67
N GLY A 167 33.99 -6.39 -4.51
CA GLY A 167 33.22 -6.09 -3.30
C GLY A 167 33.12 -4.60 -2.95
N GLU A 168 33.34 -3.70 -3.92
CA GLU A 168 33.25 -2.25 -3.71
C GLU A 168 31.86 -1.81 -3.28
N GLU A 169 30.82 -2.28 -3.96
CA GLU A 169 29.43 -1.96 -3.65
C GLU A 169 29.04 -2.44 -2.23
N LEU A 170 29.45 -3.66 -1.86
CA LEU A 170 29.30 -4.20 -0.51
C LEU A 170 29.88 -3.24 0.54
N ARG A 171 31.14 -2.81 0.36
CA ARG A 171 31.80 -1.91 1.32
C ARG A 171 31.15 -0.53 1.35
N ARG A 172 30.73 0.00 0.20
CA ARG A 172 30.03 1.28 0.09
C ARG A 172 28.73 1.27 0.91
N VAL A 173 27.93 0.21 0.79
CA VAL A 173 26.68 0.08 1.56
C VAL A 173 26.97 -0.03 3.06
N LEU A 174 27.94 -0.83 3.48
CA LEU A 174 28.32 -0.95 4.89
C LEU A 174 28.77 0.40 5.49
N LEU A 175 29.62 1.15 4.77
CA LEU A 175 30.13 2.46 5.22
C LEU A 175 29.03 3.52 5.31
N VAL A 176 28.16 3.62 4.29
CA VAL A 176 27.03 4.58 4.30
C VAL A 176 26.05 4.30 5.44
N ASN A 177 25.92 3.05 5.87
CA ASN A 177 25.09 2.65 7.00
C ASN A 177 25.88 2.51 8.32
N GLY A 178 27.04 3.17 8.41
CA GLY A 178 27.70 3.45 9.68
C GLY A 178 28.63 2.36 10.23
N LEU A 179 29.02 1.35 9.43
CA LEU A 179 30.12 0.45 9.81
C LEU A 179 31.44 1.25 9.78
N SER A 180 31.84 1.81 10.92
CA SER A 180 32.80 2.93 11.00
C SER A 180 34.21 2.62 10.47
N TYR A 181 34.63 1.36 10.52
CA TYR A 181 35.95 0.92 10.07
C TYR A 181 35.85 -0.32 9.17
N ILE A 182 36.43 -0.21 7.98
CA ILE A 182 36.76 -1.31 7.07
C ILE A 182 38.20 -1.09 6.60
N SER A 183 39.03 -2.12 6.72
CA SER A 183 40.43 -2.06 6.29
C SER A 183 40.57 -1.78 4.80
N THR A 184 41.56 -0.97 4.45
CA THR A 184 41.85 -0.55 3.08
C THR A 184 42.83 -1.47 2.35
N THR A 185 43.45 -2.42 3.06
CA THR A 185 44.43 -3.34 2.46
C THR A 185 43.74 -4.35 1.54
N GLY A 186 44.42 -4.75 0.45
CA GLY A 186 43.89 -5.73 -0.50
C GLY A 186 43.58 -7.08 0.18
N GLU A 187 44.47 -7.54 1.06
CA GLU A 187 44.30 -8.78 1.82
C GLU A 187 43.05 -8.73 2.73
N ALA A 188 42.87 -7.68 3.53
CA ALA A 188 41.74 -7.61 4.43
C ALA A 188 40.39 -7.49 3.69
N ARG A 189 40.38 -6.80 2.53
CA ARG A 189 39.20 -6.73 1.66
C ARG A 189 38.82 -8.11 1.10
N ALA A 190 39.81 -8.90 0.68
CA ALA A 190 39.58 -10.28 0.23
C ALA A 190 39.04 -11.15 1.38
N ARG A 191 39.63 -11.04 2.58
CA ARG A 191 39.18 -11.80 3.76
C ARG A 191 37.77 -11.42 4.22
N LEU A 192 37.33 -10.18 4.06
CA LEU A 192 35.94 -9.80 4.33
C LEU A 192 34.95 -10.53 3.43
N MET A 193 35.25 -10.62 2.13
CA MET A 193 34.39 -11.33 1.17
C MET A 193 34.38 -12.83 1.45
N GLU A 194 35.55 -13.40 1.74
CA GLU A 194 35.69 -14.80 2.12
C GLU A 194 34.94 -15.12 3.43
N TYR A 195 35.04 -14.26 4.44
CA TYR A 195 34.30 -14.35 5.70
C TYR A 195 32.80 -14.49 5.44
N ILE A 196 32.22 -13.58 4.66
CA ILE A 196 30.78 -13.56 4.36
C ILE A 196 30.37 -14.81 3.58
N SER A 197 31.17 -15.20 2.59
CA SER A 197 30.89 -16.36 1.73
C SER A 197 30.91 -17.68 2.50
N LEU A 198 31.94 -17.88 3.34
CA LEU A 198 32.16 -19.13 4.07
C LEU A 198 31.29 -19.27 5.33
N CYS A 199 30.71 -18.17 5.82
CA CYS A 199 29.78 -18.23 6.94
C CYS A 199 28.58 -19.13 6.63
N LYS A 200 28.32 -20.11 7.52
CA LYS A 200 27.22 -21.08 7.43
C LYS A 200 26.17 -20.84 8.52
N PRO A 201 25.24 -19.89 8.33
CA PRO A 201 24.09 -19.74 9.21
C PRO A 201 23.13 -20.93 9.03
N GLU A 202 22.54 -21.39 10.14
CA GLU A 202 21.45 -22.38 10.10
C GLU A 202 20.10 -21.70 9.82
N ARG A 203 19.93 -20.47 10.32
CA ARG A 203 18.72 -19.67 10.15
C ARG A 203 18.54 -19.26 8.69
N ARG A 204 17.30 -19.35 8.21
CA ARG A 204 16.86 -18.84 6.91
C ARG A 204 15.84 -17.73 7.10
N VAL A 205 15.92 -16.72 6.26
CA VAL A 205 15.00 -15.57 6.26
C VAL A 205 14.54 -15.31 4.83
N THR A 206 13.25 -15.12 4.64
CA THR A 206 12.66 -14.72 3.37
C THR A 206 12.79 -13.21 3.19
N CYS A 207 13.42 -12.81 2.10
CA CYS A 207 13.49 -11.42 1.68
C CYS A 207 12.25 -11.05 0.87
N VAL A 208 11.63 -9.94 1.25
CA VAL A 208 10.50 -9.37 0.53
C VAL A 208 10.88 -8.00 -0.03
N SER A 209 10.37 -7.67 -1.22
CA SER A 209 10.71 -6.44 -1.95
C SER A 209 9.71 -5.30 -1.75
N ARG A 210 8.64 -5.53 -0.97
CA ARG A 210 7.55 -4.59 -0.70
C ARG A 210 6.99 -4.76 0.71
N THR A 211 6.38 -3.70 1.23
CA THR A 211 5.63 -3.72 2.49
C THR A 211 4.28 -4.44 2.33
N GLY A 212 3.53 -4.58 3.42
CA GLY A 212 2.21 -5.19 3.43
C GLY A 212 2.25 -6.67 3.82
N TRP A 213 1.21 -7.41 3.42
CA TRP A 213 1.05 -8.79 3.85
C TRP A 213 1.93 -9.79 3.09
N HIS A 214 2.67 -10.62 3.83
CA HIS A 214 3.42 -11.76 3.32
C HIS A 214 3.10 -13.00 4.17
N GLY A 215 2.33 -13.95 3.62
CA GLY A 215 1.80 -15.04 4.44
C GLY A 215 0.93 -14.49 5.57
N GLN A 216 1.28 -14.79 6.82
CA GLN A 216 0.61 -14.37 8.05
C GLN A 216 1.26 -13.13 8.71
N VAL A 217 2.37 -12.63 8.16
CA VAL A 217 3.07 -11.46 8.72
C VAL A 217 2.77 -10.20 7.91
N TYR A 218 2.80 -9.07 8.60
CA TYR A 218 2.73 -7.75 7.99
C TYR A 218 4.10 -7.07 8.06
N VAL A 219 4.61 -6.62 6.92
CA VAL A 219 5.95 -6.03 6.80
C VAL A 219 5.85 -4.53 6.59
N LEU A 220 6.48 -3.75 7.47
CA LEU A 220 6.74 -2.32 7.34
C LEU A 220 8.23 -2.06 7.06
N GLN A 221 8.61 -0.79 6.92
CA GLN A 221 10.01 -0.42 6.65
C GLN A 221 10.93 -0.67 7.84
N ASP A 222 10.40 -0.54 9.06
CA ASP A 222 11.11 -0.58 10.33
C ASP A 222 10.66 -1.73 11.24
N GLU A 223 9.58 -2.44 10.89
CA GLU A 223 8.96 -3.46 11.73
C GLU A 223 8.36 -4.60 10.89
N VAL A 224 8.36 -5.81 11.44
CA VAL A 224 7.57 -6.94 10.94
C VAL A 224 6.72 -7.46 12.10
N SER A 225 5.42 -7.63 11.87
CA SER A 225 4.45 -8.04 12.90
C SER A 225 3.76 -9.35 12.50
N GLY A 226 3.47 -10.21 13.48
CA GLY A 226 2.75 -11.47 13.32
C GLY A 226 3.59 -12.73 13.55
N GLU A 227 2.95 -13.88 13.47
CA GLU A 227 3.59 -15.18 13.68
C GLU A 227 4.58 -15.47 12.56
N GLY A 228 5.86 -15.73 12.92
CA GLY A 228 6.95 -15.92 11.97
C GLY A 228 7.63 -14.63 11.49
N ALA A 229 7.42 -13.50 12.18
CA ALA A 229 8.03 -12.20 11.84
C ALA A 229 9.57 -12.27 11.78
N GLU A 230 10.19 -13.09 12.62
CA GLU A 230 11.63 -13.35 12.62
C GLU A 230 12.11 -14.05 11.33
N GLY A 231 11.22 -14.68 10.58
CA GLY A 231 11.51 -15.35 9.31
C GLY A 231 11.51 -14.42 8.10
N VAL A 232 11.15 -13.13 8.23
CA VAL A 232 10.96 -12.23 7.08
C VAL A 232 11.75 -10.93 7.25
N ILE A 233 12.36 -10.44 6.16
CA ILE A 233 13.00 -9.12 6.14
C ILE A 233 12.66 -8.36 4.86
N LEU A 234 12.43 -7.06 4.99
CA LEU A 234 12.28 -6.17 3.86
C LEU A 234 13.65 -5.88 3.23
N GLN A 235 13.83 -6.27 1.98
CA GLN A 235 15.02 -5.96 1.18
C GLN A 235 14.64 -4.91 0.12
N THR A 236 14.86 -3.64 0.45
CA THR A 236 14.72 -2.53 -0.50
C THR A 236 16.08 -2.01 -0.96
N THR A 237 16.18 -1.60 -2.22
CA THR A 237 17.40 -1.03 -2.82
C THR A 237 17.80 0.32 -2.21
N SER A 238 16.91 0.94 -1.42
CA SER A 238 17.19 2.14 -0.63
C SER A 238 16.55 2.03 0.76
N VAL A 239 17.34 2.35 1.79
CA VAL A 239 16.94 2.39 3.22
C VAL A 239 16.23 3.72 3.55
N GLN A 240 16.03 4.61 2.58
CA GLN A 240 15.65 6.02 2.78
C GLN A 240 14.14 6.29 2.77
N GLY A 241 13.29 5.30 3.07
CA GLY A 241 11.86 5.54 3.22
C GLY A 241 11.56 6.23 4.56
N ARG A 242 10.80 7.34 4.54
CA ARG A 242 10.23 7.98 5.74
C ARG A 242 8.76 7.57 5.95
N ASP A 243 8.31 6.49 5.30
CA ASP A 243 6.94 6.01 5.42
C ASP A 243 6.74 5.40 6.82
N PHE A 244 5.52 5.45 7.34
CA PHE A 244 5.11 4.82 8.61
C PHE A 244 5.78 5.32 9.90
N ARG A 245 6.44 6.48 9.90
CA ARG A 245 6.95 7.08 11.15
C ARG A 245 5.84 7.30 12.17
N VAL A 246 6.21 7.24 13.44
CA VAL A 246 5.31 7.39 14.59
C VAL A 246 5.72 8.61 15.41
N SER A 247 4.74 9.39 15.86
CA SER A 247 4.89 10.46 16.84
C SER A 247 3.66 10.49 17.73
N GLY A 248 3.88 10.48 19.06
CA GLY A 248 2.80 10.33 20.05
C GLY A 248 2.23 8.91 20.15
N THR A 249 1.23 8.78 21.01
CA THR A 249 0.50 7.54 21.33
C THR A 249 -0.85 7.47 20.62
N THR A 250 -1.52 6.31 20.62
CA THR A 250 -2.88 6.21 20.06
C THR A 250 -3.86 7.02 20.91
N GLU A 251 -3.65 7.09 22.22
CA GLU A 251 -4.42 7.90 23.16
C GLU A 251 -4.39 9.38 22.78
N GLU A 252 -3.19 9.95 22.60
CA GLU A 252 -3.02 11.34 22.19
C GLU A 252 -3.59 11.59 20.78
N TRP A 253 -3.42 10.64 19.86
CA TRP A 253 -4.05 10.73 18.54
C TRP A 253 -5.58 10.74 18.64
N ARG A 254 -6.18 9.94 19.54
CA ARG A 254 -7.63 9.96 19.77
C ARG A 254 -8.09 11.32 20.27
N GLU A 255 -7.37 11.89 21.24
CA GLU A 255 -7.69 13.18 21.84
C GLU A 255 -7.55 14.35 20.87
N HIS A 256 -6.49 14.37 20.06
CA HIS A 256 -6.15 15.53 19.23
C HIS A 256 -6.57 15.41 17.76
N VAL A 257 -6.91 14.21 17.27
CA VAL A 257 -7.30 14.00 15.88
C VAL A 257 -8.62 13.25 15.78
N SER A 258 -8.69 12.03 16.34
CA SER A 258 -9.81 11.11 16.10
C SER A 258 -11.15 11.64 16.59
N ARG A 259 -11.20 12.32 17.75
CA ARG A 259 -12.46 12.81 18.34
C ARG A 259 -13.24 13.74 17.41
N TYR A 260 -12.54 14.48 16.55
CA TYR A 260 -13.15 15.41 15.60
C TYR A 260 -13.68 14.74 14.34
N CYS A 261 -13.46 13.44 14.19
CA CYS A 261 -14.08 12.66 13.12
C CYS A 261 -15.55 12.36 13.43
N THR A 262 -15.91 12.20 14.71
CA THR A 262 -17.28 11.88 15.11
C THR A 262 -18.23 13.01 14.72
N GLY A 263 -19.28 12.71 13.96
CA GLY A 263 -20.19 13.71 13.41
C GLY A 263 -19.75 14.26 12.05
N ASN A 264 -18.44 14.32 11.78
CA ASN A 264 -17.87 14.82 10.52
C ASN A 264 -17.66 13.71 9.49
N SER A 265 -18.62 13.55 8.56
CA SER A 265 -18.69 12.34 7.72
C SER A 265 -17.52 12.19 6.75
N ARG A 266 -17.05 13.28 6.14
CA ARG A 266 -15.91 13.24 5.19
C ARG A 266 -14.62 12.83 5.90
N VAL A 267 -14.42 13.34 7.11
CA VAL A 267 -13.25 13.07 7.93
C VAL A 267 -13.26 11.64 8.45
N ALA A 268 -14.37 11.19 9.07
CA ALA A 268 -14.53 9.81 9.54
C ALA A 268 -14.41 8.79 8.41
N PHE A 269 -14.97 9.08 7.23
CA PHE A 269 -14.82 8.23 6.06
C PHE A 269 -13.35 8.10 5.62
N ALA A 270 -12.64 9.21 5.50
CA ALA A 270 -11.23 9.21 5.08
C ALA A 270 -10.32 8.49 6.09
N VAL A 271 -10.54 8.69 7.39
CA VAL A 271 -9.81 7.97 8.45
C VAL A 271 -10.12 6.48 8.40
N SER A 272 -11.38 6.08 8.23
CA SER A 272 -11.78 4.68 8.09
C SER A 272 -11.11 3.99 6.89
N LEU A 273 -10.92 4.73 5.79
CA LEU A 273 -10.24 4.22 4.59
C LEU A 273 -8.78 3.82 4.87
N ALA A 274 -8.09 4.51 5.77
CA ALA A 274 -6.72 4.16 6.15
C ALA A 274 -6.65 2.77 6.82
N PHE A 275 -7.64 2.44 7.66
CA PHE A 275 -7.77 1.11 8.28
C PHE A 275 -8.25 0.03 7.29
N ALA A 276 -8.96 0.42 6.23
CA ALA A 276 -9.49 -0.50 5.23
C ALA A 276 -8.43 -1.11 4.31
N ALA A 277 -7.34 -0.39 4.04
CA ALA A 277 -6.32 -0.85 3.09
C ALA A 277 -5.68 -2.21 3.47
N PRO A 278 -5.30 -2.46 4.75
CA PRO A 278 -4.80 -3.78 5.17
C PRO A 278 -5.83 -4.91 5.01
N LEU A 279 -7.13 -4.61 5.03
CA LEU A 279 -8.17 -5.64 4.97
C LEU A 279 -8.45 -6.14 3.56
N LEU A 280 -8.02 -5.42 2.51
CA LEU A 280 -8.28 -5.77 1.11
C LEU A 280 -7.95 -7.24 0.80
N ARG A 281 -6.75 -7.71 1.22
CA ARG A 281 -6.33 -9.11 1.05
C ARG A 281 -7.30 -10.08 1.72
N LEU A 282 -7.67 -9.77 2.95
CA LEU A 282 -8.36 -10.66 3.87
C LEU A 282 -9.81 -10.88 3.45
N VAL A 283 -10.44 -9.82 2.93
CA VAL A 283 -11.82 -9.87 2.40
C VAL A 283 -11.89 -10.17 0.90
N GLY A 284 -10.75 -10.33 0.22
CA GLY A 284 -10.70 -10.70 -1.20
C GLY A 284 -11.12 -9.56 -2.14
N MET A 285 -10.76 -8.32 -1.81
CA MET A 285 -11.07 -7.14 -2.62
C MET A 285 -9.82 -6.56 -3.29
N ASP A 286 -10.00 -6.04 -4.49
CA ASP A 286 -8.97 -5.31 -5.24
C ASP A 286 -8.80 -3.88 -4.72
N GLY A 287 -7.70 -3.26 -5.14
CA GLY A 287 -7.42 -1.85 -4.87
C GLY A 287 -8.42 -0.89 -5.53
N GLY A 288 -8.35 0.37 -5.13
CA GLY A 288 -9.24 1.40 -5.61
C GLY A 288 -8.94 2.78 -5.05
N GLY A 289 -9.59 3.78 -5.62
CA GLY A 289 -9.44 5.17 -5.24
C GLY A 289 -10.73 5.80 -4.75
N TYR A 290 -10.56 6.80 -3.90
CA TYR A 290 -11.58 7.79 -3.59
C TYR A 290 -11.03 9.18 -3.86
N HIS A 291 -11.88 10.05 -4.38
CA HIS A 291 -11.52 11.41 -4.71
C HIS A 291 -12.49 12.36 -4.06
N LEU A 292 -12.00 13.21 -3.16
CA LEU A 292 -12.77 14.26 -2.55
C LEU A 292 -12.72 15.49 -3.47
N LYS A 293 -13.85 15.83 -4.10
CA LYS A 293 -13.96 16.92 -5.07
C LYS A 293 -14.80 18.08 -4.55
N GLY A 294 -14.40 19.31 -4.83
CA GLY A 294 -15.22 20.51 -4.59
C GLY A 294 -14.41 21.78 -4.41
N GLU A 295 -15.07 22.86 -4.00
CA GLU A 295 -14.52 24.23 -3.98
C GLU A 295 -13.21 24.40 -3.22
N SER A 296 -12.37 25.34 -3.66
CA SER A 296 -11.10 25.61 -2.98
C SER A 296 -11.32 26.03 -1.52
N THR A 297 -10.39 25.69 -0.63
CA THR A 297 -10.40 26.11 0.80
C THR A 297 -11.57 25.56 1.64
N ASP A 298 -12.15 24.42 1.25
CA ASP A 298 -13.27 23.76 1.97
C ASP A 298 -12.85 22.70 3.00
N GLY A 299 -11.56 22.41 3.16
CA GLY A 299 -11.01 21.41 4.09
C GLY A 299 -10.67 20.04 3.50
N LYS A 300 -10.68 19.87 2.16
CA LYS A 300 -10.25 18.63 1.48
C LYS A 300 -8.88 18.10 1.93
N THR A 301 -7.86 18.95 1.84
CA THR A 301 -6.48 18.59 2.20
C THR A 301 -6.36 18.25 3.68
N THR A 302 -7.07 18.97 4.56
CA THR A 302 -7.14 18.64 5.99
C THR A 302 -7.74 17.27 6.24
N THR A 303 -8.83 16.93 5.53
CA THR A 303 -9.44 15.59 5.59
C THR A 303 -8.45 14.49 5.20
N MET A 304 -7.69 14.71 4.11
CA MET A 304 -6.63 13.79 3.69
C MET A 304 -5.51 13.70 4.74
N LYS A 305 -5.09 14.81 5.35
CA LYS A 305 -4.07 14.83 6.42
C LYS A 305 -4.54 14.07 7.67
N ALA A 306 -5.82 14.20 8.06
CA ALA A 306 -6.40 13.41 9.13
C ALA A 306 -6.32 11.91 8.84
N ALA A 307 -6.69 11.48 7.63
CA ALA A 307 -6.52 10.08 7.22
C ALA A 307 -5.05 9.65 7.17
N THR A 308 -4.16 10.53 6.70
CA THR A 308 -2.71 10.28 6.63
C THR A 308 -2.14 9.96 8.01
N SER A 309 -2.59 10.69 9.04
CA SER A 309 -2.10 10.53 10.41
C SER A 309 -2.31 9.14 11.00
N VAL A 310 -3.22 8.32 10.45
CA VAL A 310 -3.33 6.91 10.82
C VAL A 310 -2.03 6.19 10.45
N CYS A 311 -1.61 6.28 9.18
CA CYS A 311 -0.46 5.55 8.65
C CYS A 311 0.90 6.19 8.97
N GLY A 312 0.98 7.53 9.03
CA GLY A 312 2.25 8.23 9.26
C GLY A 312 2.13 9.76 9.24
N GLY A 313 3.26 10.45 9.32
CA GLY A 313 3.32 11.92 9.46
C GLY A 313 3.28 12.71 8.14
N PRO A 314 3.65 14.01 8.18
CA PRO A 314 3.59 14.90 7.02
C PRO A 314 4.36 14.42 5.78
N ASP A 315 5.44 13.66 5.95
CA ASP A 315 6.24 13.09 4.85
C ASP A 315 5.55 11.88 4.16
N TYR A 316 4.39 11.42 4.66
CA TYR A 316 3.67 10.27 4.13
C TYR A 316 2.77 10.62 2.94
N TRP A 317 2.05 11.73 2.96
CA TRP A 317 1.25 12.11 1.78
C TRP A 317 2.16 12.79 0.74
N GLN A 318 1.70 12.83 -0.51
CA GLN A 318 2.43 13.49 -1.59
C GLN A 318 1.45 14.17 -2.54
N THR A 319 1.90 15.11 -3.35
CA THR A 319 1.05 15.70 -4.39
C THR A 319 1.02 14.84 -5.65
N TRP A 320 0.05 15.13 -6.53
CA TRP A 320 -0.01 14.50 -7.85
C TRP A 320 1.12 14.94 -8.80
N ARG A 321 1.91 15.97 -8.46
CA ARG A 321 3.11 16.40 -9.20
C ARG A 321 4.26 15.41 -9.07
N ALA A 322 4.06 14.21 -9.60
CA ALA A 322 5.02 13.13 -9.60
C ALA A 322 4.85 12.32 -10.90
N THR A 323 5.97 11.80 -11.43
CA THR A 323 5.90 10.89 -12.59
C THR A 323 5.21 9.58 -12.19
N GLY A 324 4.52 8.93 -13.15
CA GLY A 324 3.93 7.61 -12.90
C GLY A 324 4.91 6.57 -12.33
N ASN A 325 6.20 6.65 -12.68
CA ASN A 325 7.24 5.76 -12.13
C ASN A 325 7.56 6.03 -10.65
N ALA A 326 7.54 7.30 -10.25
CA ALA A 326 7.71 7.67 -8.86
C ALA A 326 6.53 7.15 -8.02
N LEU A 327 5.31 7.29 -8.53
CA LEU A 327 4.10 6.76 -7.90
C LEU A 327 4.06 5.24 -7.86
N GLU A 328 4.55 4.55 -8.89
CA GLU A 328 4.76 3.09 -8.88
C GLU A 328 5.69 2.65 -7.74
N GLY A 329 6.78 3.40 -7.54
CA GLY A 329 7.70 3.19 -6.41
C GLY A 329 7.05 3.40 -5.05
N CYS A 330 6.23 4.45 -4.91
CA CYS A 330 5.52 4.75 -3.66
C CYS A 330 4.43 3.72 -3.37
N ALA A 331 3.65 3.31 -4.37
CA ALA A 331 2.63 2.27 -4.24
C ALA A 331 3.23 0.93 -3.79
N SER A 332 4.41 0.57 -4.32
CA SER A 332 5.13 -0.63 -3.87
C SER A 332 5.61 -0.54 -2.41
N ARG A 333 5.92 0.66 -1.90
CA ARG A 333 6.29 0.88 -0.48
C ARG A 333 5.08 1.02 0.45
N ARG A 334 3.88 1.13 -0.11
CA ARG A 334 2.60 1.25 0.61
C ARG A 334 1.63 0.15 0.19
N ASN A 335 2.16 -1.02 -0.14
CA ASN A 335 1.33 -2.17 -0.43
C ASN A 335 0.59 -2.57 0.86
N ASP A 336 -0.71 -2.85 0.72
CA ASP A 336 -1.69 -3.06 1.79
C ASP A 336 -1.86 -1.87 2.77
N ALA A 337 -1.39 -0.67 2.41
CA ALA A 337 -1.59 0.57 3.17
C ALA A 337 -2.24 1.65 2.32
N ALA A 338 -2.87 2.65 2.94
CA ALA A 338 -3.51 3.73 2.19
C ALA A 338 -2.48 4.68 1.57
N MET A 339 -2.75 5.20 0.37
CA MET A 339 -1.92 6.18 -0.32
C MET A 339 -2.66 7.51 -0.46
N MET A 340 -2.01 8.61 -0.07
CA MET A 340 -2.64 9.93 0.00
C MET A 340 -2.05 10.85 -1.06
N LEU A 341 -2.89 11.41 -1.92
CA LEU A 341 -2.51 12.18 -3.11
C LEU A 341 -3.23 13.53 -3.16
N ASP A 342 -2.51 14.62 -2.92
CA ASP A 342 -3.08 15.96 -2.89
C ASP A 342 -3.04 16.64 -4.26
N GLU A 343 -4.10 17.39 -4.57
CA GLU A 343 -4.16 18.34 -5.68
C GLU A 343 -3.98 17.72 -7.08
N ILE A 344 -5.01 17.01 -7.56
CA ILE A 344 -4.99 16.33 -8.88
C ILE A 344 -4.75 17.27 -10.07
N ARG A 345 -4.95 18.58 -9.94
CA ARG A 345 -4.73 19.54 -11.03
C ARG A 345 -3.25 19.76 -11.37
N GLU A 346 -2.32 19.32 -10.52
CA GLU A 346 -0.88 19.48 -10.78
C GLU A 346 -0.34 18.57 -11.89
N VAL A 347 -1.18 17.69 -12.43
CA VAL A 347 -0.91 16.77 -13.55
C VAL A 347 -2.01 16.91 -14.58
N ASP A 348 -1.73 16.69 -15.86
CA ASP A 348 -2.77 16.75 -16.90
C ASP A 348 -3.80 15.62 -16.75
N GLY A 349 -5.02 15.84 -17.26
CA GLY A 349 -6.13 14.90 -17.07
C GLY A 349 -5.88 13.49 -17.63
N ARG A 350 -5.07 13.36 -18.68
CA ARG A 350 -4.73 12.07 -19.28
C ARG A 350 -3.76 11.30 -18.40
N GLU A 351 -2.68 11.96 -17.95
CA GLU A 351 -1.73 11.33 -17.03
C GLU A 351 -2.40 10.99 -15.69
N ALA A 352 -3.25 11.87 -15.15
CA ALA A 352 -4.03 11.61 -13.95
C ALA A 352 -4.90 10.35 -14.08
N GLY A 353 -5.62 10.21 -15.21
CA GLY A 353 -6.43 9.03 -15.50
C GLY A 353 -5.61 7.74 -15.60
N ASN A 354 -4.44 7.80 -16.25
CA ASN A 354 -3.53 6.66 -16.36
C ASN A 354 -2.94 6.24 -15.01
N ILE A 355 -2.55 7.20 -14.18
CA ILE A 355 -2.05 6.97 -12.82
C ILE A 355 -3.15 6.35 -11.96
N ALA A 356 -4.36 6.91 -11.95
CA ALA A 356 -5.49 6.39 -11.20
C ALA A 356 -5.82 4.94 -11.60
N TYR A 357 -5.77 4.63 -12.90
CA TYR A 357 -5.98 3.27 -13.41
C TYR A 357 -4.89 2.31 -12.94
N MET A 358 -3.62 2.73 -13.04
CA MET A 358 -2.46 1.95 -12.59
C MET A 358 -2.54 1.64 -11.08
N LEU A 359 -2.83 2.66 -10.26
CA LEU A 359 -2.93 2.52 -8.81
C LEU A 359 -4.06 1.56 -8.42
N ALA A 360 -5.24 1.71 -9.03
CA ALA A 360 -6.40 0.85 -8.76
C ALA A 360 -6.18 -0.61 -9.17
N ASN A 361 -5.49 -0.85 -10.29
CA ASN A 361 -5.23 -2.22 -10.77
C ASN A 361 -4.06 -2.91 -10.06
N GLY A 362 -3.23 -2.17 -9.32
CA GLY A 362 -2.20 -2.80 -8.49
C GLY A 362 -0.95 -3.27 -9.25
N GLN A 363 -0.70 -2.76 -10.46
CA GLN A 363 0.41 -3.25 -11.30
C GLN A 363 1.15 -2.13 -12.03
N GLY A 364 2.48 -2.18 -11.96
CA GLY A 364 3.38 -1.30 -12.70
C GLY A 364 3.48 -1.64 -14.19
N LYS A 365 4.07 -0.73 -14.98
CA LYS A 365 4.28 -0.96 -16.42
C LYS A 365 5.34 -2.04 -16.64
N GLY A 366 5.05 -3.00 -17.51
CA GLY A 366 6.03 -3.98 -17.96
C GLY A 366 7.20 -3.33 -18.68
N ARG A 367 8.42 -3.75 -18.37
CA ARG A 367 9.65 -3.30 -19.03
C ARG A 367 10.48 -4.51 -19.45
N ALA A 368 11.11 -4.44 -20.62
CA ALA A 368 12.14 -5.39 -20.99
C ALA A 368 13.40 -5.16 -20.14
N GLY A 369 14.09 -6.25 -19.81
CA GLY A 369 15.43 -6.29 -19.27
C GLY A 369 16.47 -6.05 -20.37
N THR A 370 17.72 -5.91 -19.96
CA THR A 370 18.87 -5.71 -20.86
C THR A 370 19.17 -6.94 -21.71
N ASP A 371 18.68 -8.09 -21.28
CA ASP A 371 18.69 -9.41 -21.93
C ASP A 371 17.49 -9.64 -22.87
N GLY A 372 16.55 -8.70 -22.94
CA GLY A 372 15.32 -8.83 -23.71
C GLY A 372 14.19 -9.60 -23.01
N GLU A 373 14.43 -10.15 -21.81
CA GLU A 373 13.39 -10.79 -21.01
C GLU A 373 12.50 -9.76 -20.31
N LEU A 374 11.29 -10.13 -19.89
CA LEU A 374 10.43 -9.22 -19.13
C LEU A 374 10.93 -9.10 -17.69
N ARG A 375 11.27 -7.89 -17.25
CA ARG A 375 11.53 -7.62 -15.83
C ARG A 375 10.27 -7.87 -15.00
N THR A 376 10.46 -8.44 -13.82
CA THR A 376 9.38 -8.64 -12.83
C THR A 376 8.71 -7.31 -12.53
N ARG A 377 7.40 -7.23 -12.78
CA ARG A 377 6.61 -6.01 -12.56
C ARG A 377 6.40 -5.79 -11.08
N LYS A 378 6.48 -4.53 -10.63
CA LYS A 378 6.01 -4.17 -9.29
C LYS A 378 4.50 -4.41 -9.21
N GLN A 379 4.09 -5.01 -8.11
CA GLN A 379 2.68 -5.24 -7.81
C GLN A 379 2.37 -4.69 -6.42
N TRP A 380 1.14 -4.20 -6.26
CA TRP A 380 0.63 -3.72 -5.00
C TRP A 380 -0.89 -3.91 -4.92
N ARG A 381 -1.44 -3.76 -3.72
CA ARG A 381 -2.86 -3.68 -3.45
C ARG A 381 -3.04 -2.57 -2.42
N LEU A 382 -3.71 -1.49 -2.77
CA LEU A 382 -3.88 -0.35 -1.88
C LEU A 382 -5.20 0.35 -2.12
N LEU A 383 -5.62 1.13 -1.14
CA LEU A 383 -6.61 2.19 -1.33
C LEU A 383 -5.87 3.51 -1.47
N PHE A 384 -6.26 4.35 -2.42
CA PHE A 384 -5.76 5.71 -2.49
C PHE A 384 -6.86 6.74 -2.23
N PHE A 385 -6.53 7.81 -1.54
CA PHE A 385 -7.40 8.95 -1.31
C PHE A 385 -6.78 10.17 -2.00
N SER A 386 -7.58 10.83 -2.82
CA SER A 386 -7.15 11.96 -3.63
C SER A 386 -8.02 13.18 -3.36
N THR A 387 -7.46 14.38 -3.53
CA THR A 387 -8.19 15.65 -3.40
C THR A 387 -8.08 16.46 -4.69
N GLY A 388 -9.07 17.32 -4.94
CA GLY A 388 -9.04 18.24 -6.07
C GLY A 388 -10.28 19.11 -6.18
N GLU A 389 -10.20 20.14 -7.02
CA GLU A 389 -11.35 21.00 -7.33
C GLU A 389 -12.28 20.35 -8.37
N LEU A 390 -11.69 19.63 -9.33
CA LEU A 390 -12.40 19.00 -10.45
C LEU A 390 -12.46 17.50 -10.28
N SER A 391 -13.55 16.91 -10.74
CA SER A 391 -13.62 15.48 -10.96
C SER A 391 -12.59 15.01 -11.99
N LEU A 392 -12.18 13.74 -11.92
CA LEU A 392 -11.27 13.14 -12.92
C LEU A 392 -11.84 13.26 -14.36
N THR A 393 -13.16 13.16 -14.46
CA THR A 393 -13.95 13.34 -15.70
C THR A 393 -13.89 14.76 -16.23
N GLU A 394 -14.12 15.76 -15.39
CA GLU A 394 -14.04 17.17 -15.78
C GLU A 394 -12.61 17.57 -16.14
N HIS A 395 -11.63 17.04 -15.40
CA HIS A 395 -10.21 17.30 -15.63
C HIS A 395 -9.74 16.71 -16.96
N ALA A 396 -10.12 15.47 -17.28
CA ALA A 396 -9.86 14.87 -18.59
C ALA A 396 -10.57 15.62 -19.73
N ALA A 397 -11.83 16.01 -19.52
CA ALA A 397 -12.60 16.76 -20.53
C ALA A 397 -11.97 18.12 -20.85
N LYS A 398 -11.44 18.84 -19.85
CA LYS A 398 -10.69 20.10 -20.06
C LYS A 398 -9.44 19.90 -20.92
N ALA A 399 -8.83 18.72 -20.88
CA ALA A 399 -7.68 18.36 -21.73
C ALA A 399 -8.10 17.86 -23.13
N GLY A 400 -9.39 17.88 -23.48
CA GLY A 400 -9.90 17.35 -24.75
C GLY A 400 -9.94 15.81 -24.81
N GLU A 401 -9.78 15.15 -23.67
CA GLU A 401 -9.69 13.70 -23.55
C GLU A 401 -10.99 13.12 -22.97
N ARG A 402 -11.31 11.87 -23.31
CA ARG A 402 -12.42 11.13 -22.68
C ARG A 402 -11.86 10.15 -21.67
N THR A 403 -12.49 10.08 -20.50
CA THR A 403 -12.14 9.05 -19.50
C THR A 403 -12.51 7.66 -20.00
N PHE A 404 -11.69 6.66 -19.65
CA PHE A 404 -11.97 5.27 -20.00
C PHE A 404 -13.22 4.75 -19.27
N ALA A 405 -14.00 3.92 -19.96
CA ALA A 405 -15.12 3.20 -19.36
C ALA A 405 -14.68 2.44 -18.10
N GLY A 406 -15.42 2.60 -17.00
CA GLY A 406 -15.13 1.95 -15.71
C GLY A 406 -14.10 2.65 -14.82
N MET A 407 -13.55 3.80 -15.21
CA MET A 407 -12.68 4.62 -14.34
C MET A 407 -13.42 5.17 -13.11
N GLU A 408 -14.65 5.65 -13.29
CA GLU A 408 -15.48 6.20 -12.20
C GLU A 408 -15.85 5.18 -11.13
N VAL A 409 -15.83 3.88 -11.49
CA VAL A 409 -16.06 2.79 -10.53
C VAL A 409 -14.76 2.42 -9.82
N ARG A 410 -13.60 2.69 -10.43
CA ARG A 410 -12.26 2.46 -9.85
C ARG A 410 -11.78 3.60 -8.96
N MET A 411 -12.21 4.84 -9.23
CA MET A 411 -11.96 6.03 -8.42
C MET A 411 -13.29 6.73 -8.14
N ILE A 412 -13.85 6.48 -6.95
CA ILE A 412 -15.16 7.00 -6.56
C ILE A 412 -15.02 8.47 -6.17
N GLN A 413 -15.90 9.33 -6.67
CA GLN A 413 -15.81 10.78 -6.50
C GLN A 413 -16.83 11.27 -5.48
N ILE A 414 -16.38 11.70 -4.31
CA ILE A 414 -17.23 12.14 -3.21
C ILE A 414 -17.22 13.68 -3.19
N PRO A 415 -18.39 14.35 -3.24
CA PRO A 415 -18.46 15.78 -2.99
C PRO A 415 -17.91 16.13 -1.59
N SER A 416 -16.98 17.08 -1.54
CA SER A 416 -16.36 17.56 -0.30
C SER A 416 -17.34 18.28 0.60
N ASP A 417 -18.20 19.12 0.02
CA ASP A 417 -19.16 19.92 0.76
C ASP A 417 -20.16 19.04 1.54
N SER A 418 -20.22 19.28 2.84
CA SER A 418 -21.17 18.68 3.77
C SER A 418 -22.52 19.41 3.80
N GLY A 419 -22.61 20.59 3.18
CA GLY A 419 -23.75 21.51 3.23
C GLY A 419 -23.75 22.41 4.47
N LYS A 420 -22.66 22.42 5.26
CA LYS A 420 -22.48 23.28 6.43
C LYS A 420 -21.17 24.07 6.35
N PHE A 421 -20.08 23.55 6.94
CA PHE A 421 -18.81 24.27 7.08
C PHE A 421 -17.71 23.64 6.21
N GLY A 422 -17.95 23.56 4.90
CA GLY A 422 -17.09 22.83 3.97
C GLY A 422 -17.19 21.32 4.24
N VAL A 423 -16.06 20.65 4.46
CA VAL A 423 -16.03 19.21 4.80
C VAL A 423 -16.60 18.87 6.19
N PHE A 424 -16.81 19.87 7.06
CA PHE A 424 -17.24 19.66 8.45
C PHE A 424 -18.75 19.90 8.64
N GLU A 425 -19.41 18.91 9.23
CA GLU A 425 -20.77 19.02 9.76
C GLU A 425 -20.80 19.60 11.19
N GLU A 426 -19.77 19.36 11.99
CA GLU A 426 -19.70 19.71 13.40
C GLU A 426 -18.36 20.37 13.72
N LEU A 427 -18.42 21.50 14.44
CA LEU A 427 -17.23 22.31 14.77
C LEU A 427 -16.58 21.92 16.10
N HIS A 428 -17.19 21.04 16.90
CA HIS A 428 -16.62 20.57 18.18
C HIS A 428 -16.11 21.68 19.12
N GLY A 429 -16.83 22.81 19.17
CA GLY A 429 -16.48 23.94 20.02
C GLY A 429 -15.49 24.94 19.41
N PHE A 430 -15.04 24.75 18.17
CA PHE A 430 -14.28 25.76 17.43
C PHE A 430 -15.20 26.82 16.81
N ASP A 431 -14.68 28.03 16.63
CA ASP A 431 -15.45 29.18 16.12
C ASP A 431 -15.82 29.06 14.62
N SER A 432 -15.07 28.27 13.85
CA SER A 432 -15.29 28.10 12.42
C SER A 432 -14.67 26.81 11.88
N GLY A 433 -15.10 26.38 10.68
CA GLY A 433 -14.47 25.27 9.97
C GLY A 433 -12.99 25.50 9.67
N LYS A 434 -12.58 26.77 9.46
CA LYS A 434 -11.18 27.14 9.30
C LYS A 434 -10.38 26.88 10.57
N ALA A 435 -10.90 27.28 11.73
CA ALA A 435 -10.22 27.07 13.02
C ALA A 435 -10.06 25.57 13.34
N LEU A 436 -11.09 24.76 13.06
CA LEU A 436 -10.98 23.30 13.19
C LEU A 436 -9.97 22.71 12.19
N ALA A 437 -9.93 23.23 10.96
CA ALA A 437 -8.97 22.77 9.96
C ALA A 437 -7.52 23.05 10.35
N GLU A 438 -7.24 24.26 10.86
CA GLU A 438 -5.92 24.66 11.36
C GLU A 438 -5.51 23.81 12.58
N HIS A 439 -6.46 23.50 13.47
CA HIS A 439 -6.20 22.59 14.59
C HIS A 439 -5.82 21.18 14.12
N LEU A 440 -6.59 20.60 13.20
CA LEU A 440 -6.30 19.27 12.65
C LEU A 440 -4.98 19.24 11.88
N GLU A 441 -4.61 20.31 11.18
CA GLU A 441 -3.31 20.41 10.51
C GLU A 441 -2.16 20.38 11.51
N TRP A 442 -2.26 21.15 12.60
CA TRP A 442 -1.27 21.10 13.68
C TRP A 442 -1.24 19.71 14.35
N ALA A 443 -2.40 19.15 14.71
CA ALA A 443 -2.50 17.90 15.45
C ALA A 443 -1.94 16.72 14.63
N THR A 444 -2.28 16.63 13.34
CA THR A 444 -1.79 15.55 12.45
C THR A 444 -0.29 15.66 12.15
N SER A 445 0.34 16.81 12.38
CA SER A 445 1.79 16.98 12.32
C SER A 445 2.52 16.55 13.60
N SER A 446 1.80 16.38 14.71
CA SER A 446 2.36 16.06 16.03
C SER A 446 2.03 14.64 16.49
N TYR A 447 0.83 14.15 16.13
CA TYR A 447 0.29 12.86 16.55
C TYR A 447 -0.08 12.04 15.32
N TYR A 448 0.71 11.00 15.03
CA TYR A 448 0.54 10.19 13.83
C TYR A 448 1.22 8.83 13.93
N GLY A 449 0.78 7.88 13.09
CA GLY A 449 1.38 6.56 12.88
C GLY A 449 1.06 5.54 13.96
N SER A 450 0.88 5.96 15.21
CA SER A 450 0.53 5.09 16.35
C SER A 450 -0.74 4.24 16.12
N PRO A 451 -1.86 4.75 15.56
CA PRO A 451 -3.07 3.96 15.41
C PRO A 451 -2.89 2.80 14.42
N PHE A 452 -2.10 3.00 13.37
CA PHE A 452 -1.83 1.96 12.40
C PHE A 452 -0.95 0.84 12.98
N ARG A 453 0.01 1.17 13.86
CA ARG A 453 0.81 0.16 14.56
C ARG A 453 -0.05 -0.71 15.45
N GLU A 454 -0.94 -0.10 16.23
CA GLU A 454 -1.87 -0.82 17.10
C GLU A 454 -2.85 -1.68 16.30
N TRP A 455 -3.35 -1.15 15.18
CA TRP A 455 -4.20 -1.88 14.24
C TRP A 455 -3.52 -3.13 13.68
N LEU A 456 -2.28 -3.02 13.21
CA LEU A 456 -1.54 -4.16 12.68
C LEU A 456 -1.21 -5.19 13.76
N LYS A 457 -0.88 -4.75 14.98
CA LYS A 457 -0.67 -5.66 16.13
C LYS A 457 -1.94 -6.45 16.44
N ALA A 458 -3.10 -5.79 16.47
CA ALA A 458 -4.37 -6.48 16.72
C ALA A 458 -4.72 -7.44 15.57
N LEU A 459 -4.59 -7.01 14.31
CA LEU A 459 -4.83 -7.86 13.13
C LEU A 459 -3.93 -9.09 13.11
N THR A 460 -2.66 -8.95 13.46
CA THR A 460 -1.71 -10.06 13.43
C THR A 460 -1.82 -10.99 14.65
N ALA A 461 -2.39 -10.52 15.76
CA ALA A 461 -2.65 -11.34 16.94
C ALA A 461 -3.80 -12.35 16.74
N ASP A 462 -4.83 -11.99 15.97
CA ASP A 462 -5.94 -12.89 15.60
C ASP A 462 -6.38 -12.67 14.15
N LEU A 463 -5.51 -13.03 13.21
CA LEU A 463 -5.74 -12.78 11.79
C LEU A 463 -6.99 -13.50 11.27
N ASN A 464 -7.20 -14.75 11.69
CA ASN A 464 -8.32 -15.57 11.22
C ASN A 464 -9.64 -15.08 11.80
N GLY A 465 -9.70 -14.80 13.11
CA GLY A 465 -10.90 -14.31 13.76
C GLY A 465 -11.31 -12.92 13.27
N LEU A 466 -10.36 -11.98 13.16
CA LEU A 466 -10.66 -10.65 12.63
C LEU A 466 -11.02 -10.68 11.13
N THR A 467 -10.44 -11.59 10.33
CA THR A 467 -10.86 -11.80 8.94
C THR A 467 -12.32 -12.28 8.87
N ALA A 468 -12.73 -13.21 9.73
CA ALA A 468 -14.10 -13.71 9.78
C ALA A 468 -15.08 -12.60 10.18
N GLN A 469 -14.74 -11.81 11.20
CA GLN A 469 -15.54 -10.65 11.63
C GLN A 469 -15.65 -9.60 10.52
N ALA A 470 -14.55 -9.27 9.85
CA ALA A 470 -14.51 -8.34 8.72
C ALA A 470 -15.44 -8.80 7.58
N LYS A 471 -15.40 -10.08 7.21
CA LYS A 471 -16.29 -10.64 6.18
C LYS A 471 -17.77 -10.60 6.58
N SER A 472 -18.08 -10.83 7.86
CA SER A 472 -19.45 -10.75 8.38
C SER A 472 -19.98 -9.32 8.31
N LEU A 473 -19.22 -8.36 8.85
CA LEU A 473 -19.56 -6.93 8.80
C LEU A 473 -19.68 -6.41 7.37
N MET A 474 -18.78 -6.83 6.48
CA MET A 474 -18.83 -6.49 5.07
C MET A 474 -20.16 -6.91 4.43
N LYS A 475 -20.61 -8.14 4.68
CA LYS A 475 -21.90 -8.65 4.18
C LYS A 475 -23.07 -7.84 4.72
N GLU A 476 -23.07 -7.56 6.02
CA GLU A 476 -24.11 -6.77 6.69
C GLU A 476 -24.19 -5.35 6.10
N TYR A 477 -23.06 -4.67 5.97
CA TYR A 477 -23.02 -3.28 5.51
C TYR A 477 -23.27 -3.14 4.01
N THR A 478 -22.83 -4.09 3.19
CA THR A 478 -23.26 -4.14 1.78
C THR A 478 -24.78 -4.21 1.69
N ALA A 479 -25.43 -5.09 2.45
CA ALA A 479 -26.88 -5.21 2.45
C ALA A 479 -27.57 -3.93 2.94
N ALA A 480 -27.05 -3.31 4.00
CA ALA A 480 -27.61 -2.10 4.58
C ALA A 480 -27.42 -0.84 3.72
N LEU A 481 -26.40 -0.82 2.85
CA LEU A 481 -26.07 0.33 2.00
C LEU A 481 -26.61 0.21 0.57
N THR A 482 -27.02 -0.98 0.12
CA THR A 482 -27.46 -1.20 -1.27
C THR A 482 -28.86 -0.62 -1.52
N PRO A 483 -29.03 0.31 -2.48
CA PRO A 483 -30.36 0.75 -2.92
C PRO A 483 -31.15 -0.38 -3.60
N LYS A 484 -32.49 -0.37 -3.49
CA LYS A 484 -33.37 -1.44 -4.03
C LYS A 484 -33.19 -1.70 -5.53
N ASP A 485 -32.88 -0.68 -6.32
CA ASP A 485 -32.75 -0.77 -7.79
C ASP A 485 -31.30 -0.49 -8.26
N ALA A 486 -30.31 -0.91 -7.48
CA ALA A 486 -28.91 -0.67 -7.79
C ALA A 486 -28.43 -1.47 -9.03
N GLY A 487 -28.00 -0.78 -10.08
CA GLY A 487 -27.30 -1.41 -11.20
C GLY A 487 -25.92 -1.95 -10.77
N ASN A 488 -25.29 -2.79 -11.62
CA ASN A 488 -24.01 -3.43 -11.33
C ASN A 488 -22.87 -2.45 -10.97
N GLN A 489 -22.84 -1.25 -11.55
CA GLN A 489 -21.86 -0.21 -11.21
C GLN A 489 -22.07 0.31 -9.78
N VAL A 490 -23.33 0.55 -9.39
CA VAL A 490 -23.70 0.98 -8.04
C VAL A 490 -23.39 -0.13 -7.03
N GLY A 491 -23.72 -1.39 -7.33
CA GLY A 491 -23.39 -2.52 -6.45
C GLY A 491 -21.88 -2.64 -6.17
N ARG A 492 -21.02 -2.42 -7.18
CA ARG A 492 -19.57 -2.39 -7.00
C ARG A 492 -19.10 -1.21 -6.13
N ALA A 493 -19.69 -0.04 -6.30
CA ALA A 493 -19.39 1.11 -5.46
C ALA A 493 -19.83 0.86 -4.00
N VAL A 494 -21.03 0.32 -3.79
CA VAL A 494 -21.55 -0.01 -2.46
C VAL A 494 -20.63 -0.98 -1.72
N ASN A 495 -20.12 -2.03 -2.38
CA ASN A 495 -19.12 -2.91 -1.78
C ASN A 495 -17.90 -2.14 -1.29
N ARG A 496 -17.39 -1.20 -2.08
CA ARG A 496 -16.23 -0.38 -1.69
C ARG A 496 -16.54 0.52 -0.49
N PHE A 497 -17.71 1.14 -0.46
CA PHE A 497 -18.17 1.90 0.71
C PHE A 497 -18.32 1.00 1.95
N ALA A 498 -18.92 -0.18 1.81
CA ALA A 498 -19.06 -1.16 2.89
C ALA A 498 -17.72 -1.61 3.48
N LEU A 499 -16.68 -1.75 2.65
CA LEU A 499 -15.31 -2.02 3.09
C LEU A 499 -14.79 -0.92 4.03
N VAL A 500 -15.02 0.35 3.68
CA VAL A 500 -14.58 1.50 4.50
C VAL A 500 -15.35 1.55 5.82
N ALA A 501 -16.68 1.41 5.78
CA ALA A 501 -17.49 1.33 7.00
C ALA A 501 -17.03 0.18 7.92
N MET A 502 -16.86 -1.02 7.35
CA MET A 502 -16.45 -2.21 8.10
C MET A 502 -15.10 -2.00 8.79
N ALA A 503 -14.12 -1.43 8.09
CA ALA A 503 -12.81 -1.19 8.67
C ALA A 503 -12.85 -0.16 9.80
N GLY A 504 -13.58 0.94 9.63
CA GLY A 504 -13.76 1.95 10.67
C GLY A 504 -14.47 1.40 11.90
N GLU A 505 -15.50 0.57 11.72
CA GLU A 505 -16.20 -0.08 12.84
C GLU A 505 -15.34 -1.12 13.54
N LEU A 506 -14.55 -1.91 12.79
CA LEU A 506 -13.65 -2.88 13.39
C LEU A 506 -12.55 -2.19 14.20
N ALA A 507 -11.96 -1.11 13.68
CA ALA A 507 -11.00 -0.29 14.43
C ALA A 507 -11.63 0.36 15.67
N THR A 508 -12.91 0.73 15.59
CA THR A 508 -13.69 1.27 16.71
C THR A 508 -13.91 0.24 17.81
N ARG A 509 -14.32 -0.98 17.45
CA ARG A 509 -14.50 -2.09 18.40
C ARG A 509 -13.22 -2.51 19.11
N LEU A 510 -12.07 -2.33 18.47
CA LEU A 510 -10.76 -2.55 19.08
C LEU A 510 -10.27 -1.37 19.94
N GLY A 511 -11.06 -0.29 20.04
CA GLY A 511 -10.74 0.88 20.85
C GLY A 511 -9.79 1.88 20.18
N ILE A 512 -9.35 1.64 18.94
CA ILE A 512 -8.31 2.45 18.28
C ILE A 512 -8.83 3.85 17.92
N THR A 513 -10.06 3.95 17.41
CA THR A 513 -10.64 5.23 17.00
C THR A 513 -11.19 6.03 18.18
N GLY A 514 -11.71 5.36 19.21
CA GLY A 514 -12.48 5.98 20.29
C GLY A 514 -13.84 6.54 19.87
N TRP A 515 -14.36 6.16 18.69
CA TRP A 515 -15.69 6.58 18.22
C TRP A 515 -16.82 5.79 18.90
N PRO A 516 -18.06 6.31 18.90
CA PRO A 516 -19.22 5.47 19.18
C PRO A 516 -19.44 4.45 18.05
N GLU A 517 -19.90 3.24 18.40
CA GLU A 517 -20.25 2.22 17.40
C GLU A 517 -21.33 2.76 16.43
N GLY A 518 -21.13 2.49 15.14
CA GLY A 518 -22.03 2.95 14.07
C GLY A 518 -21.62 4.28 13.44
N GLU A 519 -20.63 5.00 13.98
CA GLU A 519 -20.15 6.27 13.42
C GLU A 519 -19.51 6.09 12.03
N ALA A 520 -18.71 5.05 11.83
CA ALA A 520 -18.08 4.79 10.54
C ALA A 520 -19.11 4.35 9.49
N LEU A 521 -20.12 3.55 9.88
CA LEU A 521 -21.25 3.21 9.02
C LEU A 521 -22.07 4.43 8.65
N ARG A 522 -22.37 5.31 9.62
CA ARG A 522 -23.10 6.57 9.41
C ARG A 522 -22.36 7.47 8.43
N ALA A 523 -21.08 7.74 8.68
CA ALA A 523 -20.23 8.57 7.83
C ALA A 523 -20.19 8.03 6.39
N THR A 524 -19.95 6.73 6.24
CA THR A 524 -19.94 6.05 4.94
C THR A 524 -21.28 6.18 4.22
N ARG A 525 -22.41 6.03 4.93
CA ARG A 525 -23.75 6.18 4.33
C ARG A 525 -23.98 7.59 3.82
N VAL A 526 -23.55 8.61 4.56
CA VAL A 526 -23.65 10.01 4.12
C VAL A 526 -22.81 10.23 2.86
N CYS A 527 -21.56 9.74 2.82
CA CYS A 527 -20.71 9.86 1.64
C CYS A 527 -21.27 9.08 0.42
N LEU A 528 -21.81 7.88 0.63
CA LEU A 528 -22.46 7.10 -0.42
C LEU A 528 -23.68 7.84 -0.99
N ASN A 529 -24.52 8.41 -0.12
CA ASN A 529 -25.69 9.18 -0.54
C ASN A 529 -25.30 10.44 -1.29
N ALA A 530 -24.23 11.12 -0.86
CA ALA A 530 -23.69 12.28 -1.59
C ALA A 530 -23.20 11.88 -2.98
N TRP A 531 -22.48 10.76 -3.10
CA TRP A 531 -22.04 10.22 -4.39
C TRP A 531 -23.23 9.81 -5.28
N LEU A 532 -24.24 9.12 -4.74
CA LEU A 532 -25.45 8.74 -5.48
C LEU A 532 -26.21 9.97 -5.99
N LYS A 533 -26.30 11.02 -5.18
CA LYS A 533 -26.95 12.29 -5.54
C LYS A 533 -26.18 13.03 -6.65
N ASP A 534 -24.86 13.15 -6.53
CA ASP A 534 -23.99 13.78 -7.53
C ASP A 534 -24.03 13.02 -8.87
N ARG A 535 -24.11 11.70 -8.81
CA ARG A 535 -24.30 10.83 -9.99
C ARG A 535 -25.68 11.02 -10.65
N GLY A 536 -26.71 11.40 -9.90
CA GLY A 536 -28.06 11.67 -10.41
C GLY A 536 -28.88 10.44 -10.88
N HIS A 537 -28.30 9.23 -10.91
CA HIS A 537 -28.99 8.01 -11.32
C HIS A 537 -28.39 6.73 -10.72
N THR A 538 -29.22 5.69 -10.59
CA THR A 538 -28.80 4.33 -10.16
C THR A 538 -28.39 3.42 -11.34
N ALA A 539 -28.63 3.86 -12.58
CA ALA A 539 -28.28 3.15 -13.81
C ALA A 539 -26.78 3.27 -14.18
N ASN A 540 -26.34 2.56 -15.22
CA ASN A 540 -24.97 2.68 -15.72
C ASN A 540 -24.76 4.02 -16.43
N GLN A 541 -23.61 4.65 -16.22
CA GLN A 541 -23.27 5.97 -16.81
C GLN A 541 -23.37 5.96 -18.34
N GLU A 542 -22.88 4.89 -18.97
CA GLU A 542 -22.92 4.72 -20.43
C GLU A 542 -24.35 4.72 -20.98
N ASP A 543 -25.30 4.16 -20.22
CA ASP A 543 -26.69 4.07 -20.64
C ASP A 543 -27.35 5.46 -20.60
N ILE A 544 -27.02 6.25 -19.58
CA ILE A 544 -27.51 7.64 -19.42
C ILE A 544 -26.89 8.55 -20.46
N ALA A 545 -25.56 8.50 -20.65
CA ALA A 545 -24.87 9.30 -21.67
C ALA A 545 -25.38 9.01 -23.09
N ALA A 546 -25.67 7.74 -23.39
CA ALA A 546 -26.27 7.37 -24.66
C ALA A 546 -27.68 7.96 -24.83
N LEU A 547 -28.53 7.88 -23.80
CA LEU A 547 -29.88 8.47 -23.83
C LEU A 547 -29.84 10.00 -23.98
N GLU A 548 -28.93 10.66 -23.26
CA GLU A 548 -28.76 12.11 -23.33
C GLU A 548 -28.24 12.56 -24.70
N GLN A 549 -27.33 11.80 -25.31
CA GLN A 549 -26.87 12.03 -26.69
C GLN A 549 -28.03 11.91 -27.69
N VAL A 550 -28.90 10.91 -27.53
CA VAL A 550 -30.11 10.78 -28.35
C VAL A 550 -31.01 12.00 -28.16
N ARG A 551 -31.40 12.33 -26.93
CA ARG A 551 -32.27 13.49 -26.66
C ARG A 551 -31.69 14.78 -27.24
N SER A 552 -30.42 15.08 -26.94
CA SER A 552 -29.71 16.27 -27.43
C SER A 552 -29.71 16.36 -28.96
N PHE A 553 -29.53 15.23 -29.64
CA PHE A 553 -29.63 15.19 -31.09
C PHE A 553 -31.02 15.60 -31.56
N PHE A 554 -32.08 15.00 -31.00
CA PHE A 554 -33.45 15.32 -31.40
C PHE A 554 -33.81 16.79 -31.10
N THR A 555 -33.49 17.30 -29.90
CA THR A 555 -33.76 18.69 -29.52
C THR A 555 -33.09 19.68 -30.48
N ALA A 556 -31.81 19.48 -30.79
CA ALA A 556 -31.04 20.38 -31.65
C ALA A 556 -31.40 20.27 -33.14
N ASN A 557 -31.92 19.12 -33.58
CA ASN A 557 -32.03 18.80 -35.00
C ASN A 557 -33.45 18.54 -35.50
N GLN A 558 -34.48 18.57 -34.65
CA GLN A 558 -35.87 18.25 -34.99
C GLN A 558 -36.45 19.03 -36.18
N TYR A 559 -35.93 20.22 -36.48
CA TYR A 559 -36.38 21.07 -37.60
C TYR A 559 -35.39 21.15 -38.78
N SER A 560 -34.19 20.59 -38.64
CA SER A 560 -33.08 20.78 -39.59
C SER A 560 -32.52 19.49 -40.17
N ARG A 561 -32.69 18.35 -39.50
CA ARG A 561 -32.23 17.03 -39.97
C ARG A 561 -33.38 16.05 -40.21
N PHE A 562 -34.63 16.46 -40.04
CA PHE A 562 -35.80 15.64 -40.32
C PHE A 562 -36.63 16.28 -41.41
N ALA A 563 -36.87 15.55 -42.51
CA ALA A 563 -37.77 16.00 -43.57
C ALA A 563 -39.22 16.01 -43.05
N ASP A 564 -39.99 17.01 -43.44
CA ASP A 564 -41.41 17.04 -43.09
C ASP A 564 -42.16 15.93 -43.84
N TRP A 565 -43.04 15.23 -43.12
CA TRP A 565 -43.81 14.12 -43.67
C TRP A 565 -44.83 14.54 -44.73
N HIS A 566 -45.40 15.74 -44.61
CA HIS A 566 -46.47 16.24 -45.48
C HIS A 566 -46.00 17.34 -46.44
N ASP A 567 -45.00 18.13 -46.06
CA ASP A 567 -44.45 19.18 -46.92
C ASP A 567 -43.24 18.69 -47.74
N GLU A 568 -43.45 18.51 -49.03
CA GLU A 568 -42.42 18.08 -49.99
C GLU A 568 -41.30 19.12 -50.21
N ARG A 569 -41.52 20.38 -49.82
CA ARG A 569 -40.50 21.45 -49.95
C ARG A 569 -39.44 21.38 -48.84
N ASN A 570 -39.73 20.68 -47.75
CA ASN A 570 -38.79 20.50 -46.63
C ASN A 570 -38.02 19.18 -46.79
N ARG A 571 -36.86 19.24 -47.46
CA ARG A 571 -35.96 18.10 -47.68
C ARG A 571 -34.52 18.47 -47.32
N PRO A 572 -34.11 18.36 -46.03
CA PRO A 572 -32.76 18.72 -45.63
C PRO A 572 -31.71 17.82 -46.29
N GLY A 573 -30.64 18.40 -46.83
CA GLY A 573 -29.59 17.65 -47.53
C GLY A 573 -28.88 16.59 -46.68
N ASN A 574 -28.81 16.80 -45.35
CA ASN A 574 -28.22 15.86 -44.40
C ASN A 574 -29.27 15.13 -43.55
N MET A 575 -30.47 14.86 -44.08
CA MET A 575 -31.55 14.28 -43.29
C MET A 575 -31.20 12.91 -42.68
N VAL A 576 -31.67 12.66 -41.45
CA VAL A 576 -31.56 11.37 -40.76
C VAL A 576 -32.88 10.58 -40.75
N GLY A 577 -33.96 11.22 -41.19
CA GLY A 577 -35.30 10.67 -41.09
C GLY A 577 -36.39 11.70 -41.41
N TRP A 578 -37.60 11.39 -40.97
CA TRP A 578 -38.79 12.22 -41.16
C TRP A 578 -39.42 12.63 -39.83
N ARG A 579 -40.07 13.79 -39.83
CA ARG A 579 -40.90 14.29 -38.74
C ARG A 579 -42.33 14.40 -39.24
N ARG A 580 -43.26 13.76 -38.54
CA ARG A 580 -44.69 13.79 -38.83
C ARG A 580 -45.42 14.44 -37.68
N VAL A 581 -46.22 15.46 -37.97
CA VAL A 581 -47.09 16.10 -36.99
C VAL A 581 -48.53 15.83 -37.39
N GLU A 582 -49.24 15.08 -36.56
CA GLU A 582 -50.67 14.93 -36.68
C GLU A 582 -51.33 16.01 -35.82
N LYS A 583 -51.94 17.00 -36.49
CA LYS A 583 -52.64 18.08 -35.80
C LYS A 583 -53.90 17.50 -35.13
N GLY A 584 -53.99 17.64 -33.82
CA GLY A 584 -55.20 17.26 -33.08
C GLY A 584 -56.40 18.14 -33.47
N SER A 585 -57.62 17.61 -33.27
CA SER A 585 -58.85 18.36 -33.47
C SER A 585 -59.21 19.15 -32.22
N THR A 586 -59.32 20.47 -32.36
CA THR A 586 -59.74 21.39 -31.27
C THR A 586 -61.17 21.10 -30.80
N ALA A 587 -62.00 20.47 -31.64
CA ALA A 587 -63.37 20.07 -31.31
C ALA A 587 -63.47 18.79 -30.46
N GLN A 588 -62.40 17.98 -30.38
CA GLN A 588 -62.35 16.71 -29.65
C GLN A 588 -61.35 16.72 -28.48
N GLY A 589 -60.69 17.85 -28.21
CA GLY A 589 -59.71 17.98 -27.12
C GLY A 589 -58.43 17.16 -27.31
N THR A 590 -58.17 16.65 -28.51
CA THR A 590 -56.96 15.86 -28.82
C THR A 590 -55.77 16.79 -29.09
N GLU A 591 -54.64 16.55 -28.44
CA GLU A 591 -53.39 17.29 -28.66
C GLU A 591 -52.69 16.89 -29.97
N ALA A 592 -51.78 17.75 -30.46
CA ALA A 592 -50.99 17.45 -31.64
C ALA A 592 -49.89 16.42 -31.32
N VAL A 593 -49.84 15.32 -32.08
CA VAL A 593 -48.87 14.24 -31.86
C VAL A 593 -47.71 14.38 -32.85
N THR A 594 -46.49 14.46 -32.34
CA THR A 594 -45.27 14.46 -33.16
C THR A 594 -44.63 13.09 -33.13
N THR A 595 -44.38 12.52 -34.31
CA THR A 595 -43.65 11.24 -34.46
C THR A 595 -42.43 11.45 -35.33
N PHE A 596 -41.31 10.86 -34.93
CA PHE A 596 -40.07 10.87 -35.70
C PHE A 596 -39.76 9.48 -36.23
N TYR A 597 -39.31 9.42 -37.48
CA TYR A 597 -38.97 8.18 -38.17
C TYR A 597 -37.51 8.24 -38.59
N VAL A 598 -36.63 7.54 -37.87
CA VAL A 598 -35.18 7.59 -38.08
C VAL A 598 -34.71 6.42 -38.95
N MET A 599 -33.90 6.72 -39.96
CA MET A 599 -33.28 5.71 -40.81
C MET A 599 -32.18 4.94 -40.06
N PRO A 600 -31.90 3.68 -40.41
CA PRO A 600 -30.81 2.92 -39.78
C PRO A 600 -29.42 3.58 -39.89
N SER A 601 -29.12 4.28 -40.98
CA SER A 601 -27.89 5.06 -41.15
C SER A 601 -27.84 6.27 -40.22
N GLY A 602 -28.94 7.04 -40.15
CA GLY A 602 -29.09 8.15 -39.21
C GLY A 602 -28.99 7.70 -37.75
N TRP A 603 -29.57 6.54 -37.42
CA TRP A 603 -29.47 5.98 -36.07
C TRP A 603 -28.03 5.60 -35.69
N LYS A 604 -27.24 5.07 -36.63
CA LYS A 604 -25.81 4.83 -36.41
C LYS A 604 -25.04 6.13 -36.15
N GLU A 605 -25.39 7.23 -36.82
CA GLU A 605 -24.82 8.55 -36.57
C GLU A 605 -25.19 9.05 -35.18
N ILE A 606 -26.48 9.02 -34.83
CA ILE A 606 -26.99 9.44 -33.52
C ILE A 606 -26.33 8.63 -32.39
N CYS A 607 -26.07 7.34 -32.60
CA CYS A 607 -25.46 6.45 -31.62
C CYS A 607 -23.92 6.38 -31.71
N ARG A 608 -23.25 7.31 -32.41
CA ARG A 608 -21.79 7.24 -32.58
C ARG A 608 -21.09 7.13 -31.22
N GLY A 609 -20.25 6.10 -31.07
CA GLY A 609 -19.55 5.79 -29.82
C GLY A 609 -20.29 4.80 -28.89
N PHE A 610 -21.51 4.38 -29.24
CA PHE A 610 -22.32 3.42 -28.48
C PHE A 610 -22.84 2.29 -29.39
N ASP A 611 -23.25 1.16 -28.80
CA ASP A 611 -23.92 0.08 -29.55
C ASP A 611 -25.36 0.52 -29.92
N PRO A 612 -25.68 0.72 -31.21
CA PRO A 612 -26.99 1.23 -31.63
C PRO A 612 -28.17 0.32 -31.25
N ARG A 613 -27.96 -0.99 -31.11
CA ARG A 613 -29.02 -1.92 -30.68
C ARG A 613 -29.30 -1.77 -29.19
N LYS A 614 -28.25 -1.61 -28.39
CA LYS A 614 -28.37 -1.37 -26.94
C LYS A 614 -29.09 -0.05 -26.68
N VAL A 615 -28.68 1.02 -27.35
CA VAL A 615 -29.32 2.35 -27.20
C VAL A 615 -30.79 2.32 -27.62
N ALA A 616 -31.13 1.62 -28.71
CA ALA A 616 -32.53 1.50 -29.13
C ALA A 616 -33.41 0.77 -28.09
N ARG A 617 -32.87 -0.25 -27.41
CA ARG A 617 -33.58 -0.89 -26.28
C ARG A 617 -33.76 0.08 -25.12
N LEU A 618 -32.71 0.80 -24.72
CA LEU A 618 -32.79 1.81 -23.66
C LEU A 618 -33.85 2.87 -23.96
N CYS A 619 -33.93 3.34 -25.20
CA CYS A 619 -34.98 4.27 -25.63
C CYS A 619 -36.38 3.64 -25.58
N ALA A 620 -36.52 2.35 -25.89
CA ALA A 620 -37.79 1.64 -25.80
C ALA A 620 -38.23 1.45 -24.34
N ASP A 621 -37.31 1.05 -23.46
CA ASP A 621 -37.55 0.86 -22.03
C ASP A 621 -37.94 2.18 -21.33
N ARG A 622 -37.48 3.32 -21.87
CA ARG A 622 -37.86 4.67 -21.43
C ARG A 622 -39.09 5.24 -22.12
N GLY A 623 -39.71 4.50 -23.03
CA GLY A 623 -40.91 4.93 -23.76
C GLY A 623 -40.66 5.90 -24.91
N TYR A 624 -39.43 6.34 -25.16
CA TYR A 624 -39.09 7.27 -26.24
C TYR A 624 -39.24 6.63 -27.62
N LEU A 625 -38.80 5.37 -27.74
CA LEU A 625 -38.90 4.58 -28.97
C LEU A 625 -40.16 3.70 -28.89
N LEU A 626 -40.94 3.69 -29.96
CA LEU A 626 -42.14 2.87 -30.12
C LEU A 626 -41.77 1.57 -30.85
N PRO A 627 -41.76 0.40 -30.15
CA PRO A 627 -41.50 -0.88 -30.79
C PRO A 627 -42.63 -1.24 -31.77
N SER A 628 -42.30 -2.07 -32.76
CA SER A 628 -43.28 -2.72 -33.63
C SER A 628 -44.18 -3.67 -32.84
N THR A 629 -45.34 -4.02 -33.38
CA THR A 629 -46.32 -4.94 -32.77
C THR A 629 -45.75 -6.33 -32.48
N ASP A 630 -44.70 -6.73 -33.19
CA ASP A 630 -43.94 -7.97 -32.98
C ASP A 630 -42.75 -7.82 -32.00
N GLY A 631 -42.69 -6.72 -31.24
CA GLY A 631 -41.65 -6.44 -30.26
C GLY A 631 -40.29 -6.04 -30.84
N LYS A 632 -40.19 -5.85 -32.17
CA LYS A 632 -38.95 -5.41 -32.81
C LYS A 632 -38.75 -3.90 -32.64
N LEU A 633 -37.50 -3.49 -32.45
CA LEU A 633 -37.10 -2.08 -32.29
C LEU A 633 -37.22 -1.23 -33.57
N GLN A 634 -37.57 -1.85 -34.70
CA GLN A 634 -37.76 -1.17 -35.98
C GLN A 634 -39.07 -1.63 -36.59
N THR A 635 -39.78 -0.68 -37.19
CA THR A 635 -41.08 -0.90 -37.84
C THR A 635 -40.94 -0.67 -39.34
N THR A 636 -41.56 -1.54 -40.15
CA THR A 636 -41.59 -1.37 -41.61
C THR A 636 -42.62 -0.31 -41.97
N ILE A 637 -42.16 0.80 -42.54
CA ILE A 637 -42.97 1.97 -42.86
C ILE A 637 -42.64 2.41 -44.29
N ARG A 638 -43.63 2.94 -45.00
CA ARG A 638 -43.43 3.61 -46.30
C ARG A 638 -43.36 5.13 -46.06
N PRO A 639 -42.17 5.72 -45.96
CA PRO A 639 -42.05 7.18 -45.87
C PRO A 639 -42.36 7.84 -47.22
N PRO A 640 -42.61 9.16 -47.25
CA PRO A 640 -42.83 9.91 -48.48
C PRO A 640 -41.72 9.67 -49.50
N GLU A 641 -42.09 9.56 -50.78
CA GLU A 641 -41.15 9.44 -51.93
C GLU A 641 -40.22 8.22 -51.90
N MET A 642 -40.46 7.23 -51.03
CA MET A 642 -39.60 6.05 -50.88
C MET A 642 -40.39 4.73 -50.77
N ASN A 643 -39.70 3.64 -51.12
CA ASN A 643 -40.20 2.29 -50.89
C ASN A 643 -40.32 1.97 -49.37
N PRO A 644 -41.11 0.97 -48.97
CA PRO A 644 -41.16 0.51 -47.59
C PRO A 644 -39.77 0.15 -47.05
N ARG A 645 -39.40 0.66 -45.87
CA ARG A 645 -38.13 0.38 -45.20
C ARG A 645 -38.33 0.27 -43.70
N ARG A 646 -37.35 -0.35 -43.03
CA ARG A 646 -37.33 -0.48 -41.57
C ARG A 646 -36.78 0.80 -40.93
N LEU A 647 -37.59 1.45 -40.11
CA LEU A 647 -37.26 2.71 -39.43
C LEU A 647 -37.39 2.54 -37.92
N TYR A 648 -36.61 3.31 -37.16
CA TYR A 648 -36.85 3.48 -35.73
C TYR A 648 -37.91 4.57 -35.54
N VAL A 649 -38.93 4.32 -34.73
CA VAL A 649 -40.05 5.23 -34.52
C VAL A 649 -39.94 5.82 -33.12
N PHE A 650 -39.93 7.15 -33.01
CA PHE A 650 -39.87 7.86 -31.73
C PHE A 650 -41.08 8.76 -31.55
N ASN A 651 -41.55 8.87 -30.32
CA ASN A 651 -42.67 9.74 -29.94
C ASN A 651 -42.20 11.18 -29.66
N SER A 652 -43.13 12.02 -29.20
CA SER A 652 -42.87 13.44 -28.89
C SER A 652 -42.09 13.67 -27.59
N GLU A 653 -41.85 12.65 -26.77
CA GLU A 653 -41.15 12.78 -25.48
C GLU A 653 -39.62 12.72 -25.63
N VAL A 654 -39.13 12.22 -26.77
CA VAL A 654 -37.68 12.11 -27.01
C VAL A 654 -36.90 13.44 -26.98
N PRO A 655 -37.41 14.60 -27.45
CA PRO A 655 -36.68 15.87 -27.38
C PRO A 655 -36.70 16.51 -25.99
N GLY A 656 -37.54 15.99 -25.08
CA GLY A 656 -37.74 16.50 -23.72
C GLY A 656 -38.96 17.37 -23.54
#